data_AF-A0A0T6B1I5-F1
#
_entry.id   AF-A0A0T6B1I5-F1
#
_cell.length_a   1.000
_cell.length_b   1.000
_cell.length_c   1.000
_cell.angle_alpha   90.00
_cell.angle_beta   90.00
_cell.angle_gamma   90.00
#
_symmetry.space_group_name_H-M   'P 1'
#
loop_
_entity.id
_entity.type
_entity.pdbx_description
1 polymer ?
#
loop_
_entity_poly.entity_id
_entity_poly.type
_entity_poly.pdbx_seq_one_letter_code
_entity_poly.pdbx_strand_id
1 'polypeptide(L)'
;KKHLGLAELEAKVLYTKNARSLNTYGVTFFLVKEKMKGKNKLVPRLLGVNKDSVLRLDENTKEILKTWPLTSVKRWGASPNTFTLDFGDYSDQYYSVQTTEGEQIQQIIGGYIDIILKKQSAKDHLGIEGDAGSTIEEDSVAPHQATYVQHGSSSVGKPHEMSLSKPGIMRPGGEGSKPFGTGHVGAPQYTTLGGQANVGHAPPSIRQTKVTPILTEPQKGLLSTITAIQEKITQYQQDLDAKEMVPVLGSDMGAKKWKQVTLDTRKQNVGSQIAAMNAATAQVVTLTSGPADEIDHTAVGAAITTIGSNLPEITKDVKVIASLMDDTNMGEKLIDATKILVNAFSDLLRTVEPEAKEPRQNLLNAASKVGEASSQVLATITEENEENKELQDMLLSLAKLVANTTAALVLKAKNIASTCEDQQTQNRVIGAATQCALATSQLVACAKVVAPTLHSPACQEQLTTAVREVAKAVENLVAVCNETCTNEDLMNQLKEAAENVTKTLNDLLNHIKLVAPKKATDSVQEHSVEMIYTATEKLSAAAGDTGEMIKQARVLGQATAQLIQSIKGEAEKQEDSDIQRRLLAAAKTLADATARMVEAARQCANNPHDVNYQNSLRRHAEELRDVTIIAARTPALRSKLVDRVQICARRAVATATQCITAAQATHG
;
A
#
# COMPACT_ATOMS: atom_id res chain seq x y z
N LYS A 1 61.29 26.72 37.67
CA LYS A 1 62.73 26.42 37.90
C LYS A 1 63.60 26.56 36.63
N LYS A 2 63.17 26.12 35.43
CA LYS A 2 63.98 26.23 34.19
C LYS A 2 64.14 27.65 33.59
N HIS A 3 63.33 28.63 34.01
CA HIS A 3 63.31 29.99 33.42
C HIS A 3 63.34 31.12 34.47
N LEU A 4 63.87 30.88 35.68
CA LEU A 4 64.07 31.97 36.64
C LEU A 4 65.27 32.81 36.20
N GLY A 5 65.06 34.12 35.95
CA GLY A 5 66.11 35.09 35.60
C GLY A 5 66.06 35.69 34.19
N LEU A 6 65.09 35.30 33.34
CA LEU A 6 64.90 35.89 32.01
C LEU A 6 64.25 37.28 32.10
N ALA A 7 64.72 38.21 31.25
CA ALA A 7 64.09 39.51 31.08
C ALA A 7 62.66 39.35 30.51
N GLU A 8 61.73 40.24 30.87
CA GLU A 8 60.31 40.16 30.48
C GLU A 8 60.12 40.02 28.96
N LEU A 9 60.93 40.76 28.18
CA LEU A 9 60.87 40.72 26.72
C LEU A 9 61.29 39.35 26.16
N GLU A 10 62.38 38.78 26.68
CA GLU A 10 62.87 37.47 26.27
C GLU A 10 61.90 36.36 26.67
N ALA A 11 61.25 36.48 27.84
CA ALA A 11 60.20 35.57 28.25
C ALA A 11 58.98 35.62 27.32
N LYS A 12 58.56 36.81 26.87
CA LYS A 12 57.47 36.98 25.88
C LYS A 12 57.84 36.38 24.51
N VAL A 13 59.08 36.59 24.03
CA VAL A 13 59.56 36.00 22.77
C VAL A 13 59.62 34.48 22.87
N LEU A 14 60.13 33.93 23.96
CA LEU A 14 60.17 32.48 24.18
C LEU A 14 58.75 31.89 24.27
N TYR A 15 57.82 32.58 24.95
CA TYR A 15 56.43 32.16 25.06
C TYR A 15 55.75 32.16 23.68
N THR A 16 55.88 33.22 22.90
CA THR A 16 55.29 33.31 21.55
C THR A 16 55.90 32.30 20.58
N LYS A 17 57.21 32.05 20.65
CA LYS A 17 57.89 31.00 19.87
C LYS A 17 57.37 29.62 20.23
N ASN A 18 57.24 29.32 21.53
CA ASN A 18 56.70 28.03 21.99
C ASN A 18 55.22 27.89 21.63
N ALA A 19 54.41 28.93 21.79
CA ALA A 19 53.00 28.92 21.43
C ALA A 19 52.81 28.65 19.94
N ARG A 20 53.58 29.32 19.06
CA ARG A 20 53.55 29.09 17.61
C ARG A 20 54.10 27.73 17.17
N SER A 21 54.96 27.11 17.98
CA SER A 21 55.49 25.77 17.70
C SER A 21 54.50 24.64 17.98
N LEU A 22 53.40 24.92 18.68
CA LEU A 22 52.37 23.92 18.95
C LEU A 22 51.50 23.72 17.70
N ASN A 23 51.24 22.46 17.35
CA ASN A 23 50.33 22.09 16.26
C ASN A 23 48.87 22.52 16.51
N THR A 24 48.56 22.96 17.73
CA THR A 24 47.26 23.49 18.14
C THR A 24 47.15 25.00 17.96
N TYR A 25 48.22 25.68 17.53
CA TYR A 25 48.22 27.12 17.31
C TYR A 25 47.38 27.47 16.08
N GLY A 26 46.41 28.39 16.24
CA GLY A 26 45.50 28.78 15.17
C GLY A 26 44.42 27.73 14.85
N VAL A 27 44.15 26.79 15.77
CA VAL A 27 43.06 25.81 15.66
C VAL A 27 41.88 26.26 16.51
N THR A 28 40.68 26.27 15.92
CA THR A 28 39.42 26.51 16.64
C THR A 28 38.88 25.19 17.15
N PHE A 29 38.66 25.07 18.47
CA PHE A 29 38.25 23.81 19.10
C PHE A 29 36.77 23.79 19.48
N PHE A 30 36.11 22.68 19.18
CA PHE A 30 34.72 22.41 19.53
C PHE A 30 34.64 21.12 20.35
N LEU A 31 33.88 21.15 21.44
CA LEU A 31 33.61 19.95 22.23
C LEU A 31 32.45 19.19 21.59
N VAL A 32 32.72 17.96 21.14
CA VAL A 32 31.74 17.13 20.42
C VAL A 32 31.61 15.76 21.08
N LYS A 33 30.45 15.12 20.92
CA LYS A 33 30.25 13.74 21.38
C LYS A 33 30.20 12.80 20.19
N GLU A 34 31.14 11.86 20.13
CA GLU A 34 31.25 10.88 19.06
C GLU A 34 30.69 9.53 19.53
N LYS A 35 30.00 8.81 18.64
CA LYS A 35 29.58 7.43 18.92
C LYS A 35 30.75 6.46 18.70
N MET A 36 31.09 5.67 19.71
CA MET A 36 32.12 4.64 19.57
C MET A 36 31.73 3.59 18.51
N LYS A 37 32.68 3.21 17.65
CA LYS A 37 32.48 2.11 16.70
C LYS A 37 32.22 0.81 17.46
N GLY A 38 31.12 0.13 17.15
CA GLY A 38 30.75 -1.16 17.75
C GLY A 38 30.12 -1.10 19.16
N LYS A 39 29.96 0.09 19.77
CA LYS A 39 29.30 0.25 21.08
C LYS A 39 28.33 1.44 21.04
N ASN A 40 27.12 1.29 21.59
CA ASN A 40 26.14 2.38 21.66
C ASN A 40 26.45 3.36 22.81
N LYS A 41 27.70 3.84 22.89
CA LYS A 41 28.18 4.79 23.92
C LYS A 41 28.74 6.03 23.23
N LEU A 42 28.31 7.19 23.71
CA LEU A 42 28.83 8.49 23.30
C LEU A 42 30.05 8.85 24.14
N VAL A 43 31.11 9.28 23.47
CA VAL A 43 32.39 9.65 24.10
C VAL A 43 32.72 11.08 23.72
N PRO A 44 33.04 11.94 24.70
CA PRO A 44 33.49 13.30 24.42
C PRO A 44 34.83 13.30 23.66
N ARG A 45 34.92 14.19 22.68
CA ARG A 45 36.06 14.38 21.78
C ARG A 45 36.18 15.87 21.45
N LEU A 46 37.39 16.30 21.13
CA LEU A 46 37.63 17.65 20.64
C LEU A 46 37.74 17.62 19.12
N LEU A 47 36.94 18.44 18.45
CA LEU A 47 37.04 18.68 17.02
C LEU A 47 37.77 20.02 16.81
N GLY A 48 38.99 19.96 16.29
CA GLY A 48 39.75 21.13 15.89
C GLY A 48 39.54 21.45 14.42
N VAL A 49 39.34 22.71 14.06
CA VAL A 49 39.31 23.15 12.66
C VAL A 49 40.41 24.20 12.47
N ASN A 50 41.28 24.00 11.48
CA ASN A 50 42.24 25.00 11.03
C ASN A 50 42.06 25.28 9.54
N LYS A 51 42.83 26.23 9.01
CA LYS A 51 42.71 26.69 7.62
C LYS A 51 42.97 25.61 6.55
N ASP A 52 43.62 24.49 6.92
CA ASP A 52 44.06 23.46 5.97
C ASP A 52 43.40 22.08 6.23
N SER A 53 42.89 21.84 7.44
CA SER A 53 42.48 20.52 7.92
C SER A 53 41.51 20.55 9.12
N VAL A 54 40.74 19.49 9.25
CA VAL A 54 39.96 19.15 10.43
C VAL A 54 40.72 18.10 11.25
N LEU A 55 40.83 18.34 12.56
CA LEU A 55 41.57 17.55 13.52
C LEU A 55 40.60 16.89 14.51
N ARG A 56 40.79 15.60 14.78
CA ARG A 56 40.14 14.89 15.88
C ARG A 56 41.14 14.73 17.01
N LEU A 57 40.83 15.26 18.19
CA LEU A 57 41.70 15.22 19.35
C LEU A 57 41.03 14.51 20.53
N ASP A 58 41.85 13.88 21.37
CA ASP A 58 41.38 13.37 22.65
C ASP A 58 41.05 14.53 23.61
N GLU A 59 39.98 14.40 24.39
CA GLU A 59 39.55 15.44 25.33
C GLU A 59 40.56 15.64 26.47
N ASN A 60 41.15 14.56 26.98
CA ASN A 60 42.00 14.60 28.18
C ASN A 60 43.47 14.84 27.83
N THR A 61 44.00 14.12 26.84
CA THR A 61 45.42 14.24 26.47
C THR A 61 45.69 15.38 25.50
N LYS A 62 44.64 15.89 24.82
CA LYS A 62 44.75 16.88 23.73
C LYS A 62 45.67 16.43 22.59
N GLU A 63 45.91 15.13 22.47
CA GLU A 63 46.68 14.55 21.37
C GLU A 63 45.81 14.42 20.12
N ILE A 64 46.42 14.64 18.95
CA ILE A 64 45.75 14.53 17.66
C ILE A 64 45.62 13.04 17.31
N LEU A 65 44.40 12.54 17.26
CA LEU A 65 44.06 11.16 16.93
C LEU A 65 43.96 10.94 15.42
N LYS A 66 43.41 11.93 14.71
CA LYS A 66 43.23 11.85 13.25
C LYS A 66 43.19 13.25 12.65
N THR A 67 43.75 13.38 11.46
CA THR A 67 43.77 14.62 10.67
C THR A 67 43.13 14.35 9.32
N TRP A 68 42.19 15.20 8.93
CA TRP A 68 41.54 15.18 7.62
C TRP A 68 41.83 16.49 6.89
N PRO A 69 42.53 16.48 5.75
CA PRO A 69 42.69 17.68 4.93
C PRO A 69 41.34 18.22 4.48
N LEU A 70 41.13 19.54 4.49
CA LEU A 70 39.88 20.15 4.03
C LEU A 70 39.59 19.84 2.55
N THR A 71 40.64 19.61 1.75
CA THR A 71 40.54 19.18 0.35
C THR A 71 39.93 17.78 0.16
N SER A 72 39.92 16.94 1.20
CA SER A 72 39.30 15.60 1.18
C SER A 72 37.82 15.61 1.54
N VAL A 73 37.31 16.73 2.08
CA VAL A 73 35.90 16.85 2.46
C VAL A 73 35.07 17.14 1.21
N LYS A 74 34.10 16.27 0.91
CA LYS A 74 33.19 16.43 -0.24
C LYS A 74 31.89 17.12 0.15
N ARG A 75 31.32 16.76 1.30
CA ARG A 75 30.10 17.35 1.83
C ARG A 75 30.21 17.51 3.34
N TRP A 76 29.57 18.53 3.87
CA TRP A 76 29.44 18.77 5.30
C TRP A 76 28.03 19.29 5.58
N GLY A 77 27.48 18.95 6.74
CA GLY A 77 26.13 19.36 7.10
C GLY A 77 25.95 19.46 8.61
N ALA A 78 25.28 20.53 9.04
CA ALA A 78 24.81 20.68 10.40
C ALA A 78 23.31 20.40 10.50
N SER A 79 22.90 19.87 11.64
CA SER A 79 21.53 19.84 12.12
C SER A 79 21.54 20.38 13.57
N PRO A 80 20.38 20.70 14.17
CA PRO A 80 20.33 21.40 15.46
C PRO A 80 21.12 20.74 16.60
N ASN A 81 21.34 19.42 16.54
CA ASN A 81 22.08 18.67 17.55
C ASN A 81 23.21 17.79 16.99
N THR A 82 23.47 17.84 15.67
CA THR A 82 24.43 16.92 15.04
C THR A 82 25.19 17.61 13.93
N PHE A 83 26.43 17.18 13.73
CA PHE A 83 27.28 17.63 12.63
C PHE A 83 27.88 16.42 11.93
N THR A 84 27.90 16.45 10.59
CA THR A 84 28.38 15.34 9.77
C THR A 84 29.38 15.82 8.71
N LEU A 85 30.46 15.05 8.55
CA LEU A 85 31.45 15.20 7.49
C LEU A 85 31.43 13.97 6.58
N ASP A 86 31.36 14.22 5.28
CA ASP A 86 31.45 13.24 4.22
C ASP A 86 32.74 13.46 3.41
N PHE A 87 33.53 12.40 3.33
CA PHE A 87 34.78 12.39 2.57
C PHE A 87 34.63 11.68 1.21
N GLY A 88 33.42 11.22 0.85
CA GLY A 88 33.17 10.46 -0.37
C GLY A 88 34.04 9.19 -0.45
N ASP A 89 34.59 8.91 -1.64
CA ASP A 89 35.40 7.71 -1.90
C ASP A 89 36.74 7.67 -1.11
N TYR A 90 37.09 8.74 -0.40
CA TYR A 90 38.28 8.78 0.47
C TYR A 90 38.07 8.08 1.83
N SER A 91 36.81 7.77 2.21
CA SER A 91 36.49 7.05 3.45
C SER A 91 35.10 6.43 3.38
N ASP A 92 35.02 5.11 3.57
CA ASP A 92 33.76 4.33 3.55
C ASP A 92 32.71 4.72 4.61
N GLN A 93 33.04 5.61 5.55
CA GLN A 93 32.15 6.01 6.65
C GLN A 93 32.13 7.53 6.84
N TYR A 94 30.91 8.06 6.92
CA TYR A 94 30.62 9.42 7.39
C TYR A 94 31.15 9.62 8.82
N TYR A 95 31.75 10.78 9.08
CA TYR A 95 32.11 11.17 10.44
C TYR A 95 30.98 12.00 11.02
N SER A 96 30.20 11.41 11.93
CA SER A 96 29.06 12.04 12.59
C SER A 96 29.33 12.26 14.08
N VAL A 97 29.01 13.47 14.55
CA VAL A 97 29.17 13.87 15.95
C VAL A 97 27.93 14.62 16.42
N GLN A 98 27.67 14.53 17.73
CA GLN A 98 26.61 15.29 18.38
C GLN A 98 27.21 16.57 18.96
N THR A 99 26.65 17.72 18.56
CA THR A 99 27.09 19.05 18.98
C THR A 99 25.95 20.05 18.82
N THR A 100 25.89 21.03 19.71
CA THR A 100 24.97 22.19 19.60
C THR A 100 25.56 23.31 18.75
N GLU A 101 26.86 23.24 18.44
CA GLU A 101 27.59 24.27 17.69
C GLU A 101 27.80 23.88 16.22
N GLY A 102 26.96 22.98 15.68
CA GLY A 102 27.09 22.45 14.33
C GLY A 102 27.09 23.54 13.25
N GLU A 103 26.26 24.57 13.39
CA GLU A 103 26.19 25.69 12.45
C GLU A 103 27.48 26.51 12.42
N GLN A 104 28.11 26.75 13.58
CA GLN A 104 29.37 27.49 13.65
C GLN A 104 30.51 26.70 13.00
N ILE A 105 30.56 25.39 13.24
CA ILE A 105 31.53 24.49 12.61
C ILE A 105 31.35 24.51 11.09
N GLN A 106 30.10 24.43 10.62
CA GLN A 106 29.76 24.49 9.19
C GLN A 106 30.21 25.82 8.54
N GLN A 107 30.01 26.96 9.21
CA GLN A 107 30.42 28.26 8.69
C GLN A 107 31.93 28.38 8.57
N ILE A 108 32.69 27.94 9.58
CA ILE A 108 34.16 27.99 9.55
C ILE A 108 34.72 27.09 8.46
N ILE A 109 34.22 25.85 8.36
CA ILE A 109 34.67 24.89 7.32
C ILE A 109 34.32 25.41 5.93
N GLY A 110 33.11 25.94 5.73
CA GLY A 110 32.69 26.54 4.46
C GLY A 110 33.60 27.72 4.07
N GLY A 111 33.86 28.64 5.00
CA GLY A 111 34.74 29.78 4.76
C GLY A 111 36.17 29.38 4.38
N TYR A 112 36.75 28.39 5.05
CA TYR A 112 38.10 27.92 4.68
C TYR A 112 38.12 27.18 3.35
N ILE A 113 37.12 26.35 3.04
CA ILE A 113 37.03 25.66 1.74
C ILE A 113 36.86 26.67 0.61
N ASP A 114 36.04 27.71 0.79
CA ASP A 114 35.86 28.77 -0.21
C ASP A 114 37.16 29.53 -0.49
N ILE A 115 37.94 29.84 0.55
CA ILE A 115 39.26 30.47 0.41
C ILE A 115 40.24 29.55 -0.33
N ILE A 116 40.27 28.25 0.01
CA ILE A 116 41.12 27.26 -0.66
C ILE A 116 40.76 27.17 -2.15
N LEU A 117 39.46 27.07 -2.47
CA LEU A 117 38.99 26.99 -3.85
C LEU A 117 39.29 28.26 -4.66
N LYS A 118 39.10 29.45 -4.07
CA LYS A 118 39.48 30.74 -4.70
C LYS A 118 40.99 30.85 -4.95
N LYS A 119 41.81 30.38 -4.01
CA LYS A 119 43.27 30.37 -4.17
C LYS A 119 43.71 29.37 -5.25
N GLN A 120 43.03 28.24 -5.37
CA GLN A 120 43.32 27.23 -6.40
C GLN A 120 42.91 27.72 -7.79
N SER A 121 41.74 28.34 -7.94
CA SER A 121 41.29 28.91 -9.23
C SER A 121 42.15 30.09 -9.70
N ALA A 122 42.63 30.94 -8.77
CA ALA A 122 43.58 32.00 -9.09
C ALA A 122 44.94 31.45 -9.55
N LYS A 123 45.38 30.31 -8.99
CA LYS A 123 46.65 29.66 -9.35
C LYS A 123 46.58 28.94 -10.71
N ASP A 124 45.43 28.35 -11.04
CA ASP A 124 45.21 27.66 -12.32
C ASP A 124 45.02 28.62 -13.52
N HIS A 125 44.76 29.92 -13.27
CA HIS A 125 44.65 30.95 -14.32
C HIS A 125 45.98 31.66 -14.66
N LEU A 126 47.05 31.41 -13.90
CA LEU A 126 48.36 32.04 -14.11
C LEU A 126 49.34 31.08 -14.78
N GLY A 127 49.11 30.83 -16.07
CA GLY A 127 50.06 30.22 -17.00
C GLY A 127 50.99 31.23 -17.68
N ILE A 128 51.38 32.32 -17.01
CA ILE A 128 52.40 33.26 -17.50
C ILE A 128 53.32 33.62 -16.32
N GLU A 129 54.60 33.27 -16.46
CA GLU A 129 55.68 33.62 -15.56
C GLU A 129 55.83 35.14 -15.40
N GLY A 130 55.91 35.58 -14.14
CA GLY A 130 56.73 36.71 -13.72
C GLY A 130 56.19 38.12 -13.96
N ASP A 131 55.57 38.72 -12.94
CA ASP A 131 56.09 39.99 -12.43
C ASP A 131 55.72 40.16 -10.94
N ALA A 132 56.74 40.50 -10.15
CA ALA A 132 56.69 40.60 -8.70
C ALA A 132 56.17 41.98 -8.31
N GLY A 133 54.93 42.08 -7.81
CA GLY A 133 54.47 43.39 -7.35
C GLY A 133 53.06 43.56 -6.76
N SER A 134 52.20 42.55 -6.65
CA SER A 134 50.91 42.77 -5.94
C SER A 134 51.00 42.28 -4.49
N THR A 135 51.14 43.25 -3.59
CA THR A 135 50.84 43.12 -2.17
C THR A 135 49.40 42.62 -2.00
N ILE A 136 49.26 41.35 -1.61
CA ILE A 136 47.99 40.76 -1.17
C ILE A 136 47.83 41.14 0.30
N GLU A 137 46.86 41.99 0.61
CA GLU A 137 46.44 42.25 1.99
C GLU A 137 45.72 41.02 2.56
N GLU A 138 46.04 40.65 3.80
CA GLU A 138 45.43 39.52 4.52
C GLU A 138 43.99 39.84 4.90
N ASP A 139 43.04 39.21 4.20
CA ASP A 139 41.62 39.29 4.56
C ASP A 139 41.33 38.32 5.72
N SER A 140 41.24 38.86 6.94
CA SER A 140 40.88 38.11 8.14
C SER A 140 39.37 37.92 8.21
N VAL A 141 38.91 36.67 8.19
CA VAL A 141 37.49 36.33 8.37
C VAL A 141 37.11 36.54 9.85
N ALA A 142 36.57 37.71 10.18
CA ALA A 142 35.91 37.95 11.46
C ALA A 142 34.43 37.53 11.38
N PRO A 143 33.85 37.00 12.47
CA PRO A 143 32.46 36.62 12.46
C PRO A 143 31.62 37.90 12.54
N HIS A 144 30.76 38.09 11.53
CA HIS A 144 29.58 38.97 11.46
C HIS A 144 29.69 40.14 10.47
N GLN A 145 28.67 40.19 9.57
CA GLN A 145 28.35 41.16 8.51
C GLN A 145 28.89 40.86 7.09
N ALA A 146 27.97 40.56 6.17
CA ALA A 146 28.20 40.63 4.72
C ALA A 146 27.10 41.50 4.10
N THR A 147 27.52 42.58 3.43
CA THR A 147 26.67 43.53 2.69
C THR A 147 26.73 43.22 1.19
N TYR A 148 25.58 43.13 0.54
CA TYR A 148 25.43 42.77 -0.88
C TYR A 148 25.58 44.02 -1.79
N VAL A 149 26.45 43.97 -2.80
CA VAL A 149 26.54 44.97 -3.88
C VAL A 149 26.59 44.26 -5.23
N GLN A 150 25.69 44.62 -6.13
CA GLN A 150 25.52 44.03 -7.47
C GLN A 150 25.98 45.02 -8.55
N HIS A 151 27.01 44.64 -9.31
CA HIS A 151 27.47 45.39 -10.49
C HIS A 151 26.85 44.81 -11.78
N GLY A 152 26.23 45.68 -12.59
CA GLY A 152 25.76 45.35 -13.94
C GLY A 152 26.78 45.75 -15.01
N SER A 153 27.01 44.89 -16.00
CA SER A 153 27.82 45.22 -17.18
C SER A 153 27.05 44.94 -18.47
N SER A 154 26.88 45.99 -19.28
CA SER A 154 26.36 45.96 -20.66
C SER A 154 27.47 45.59 -21.65
N SER A 155 27.17 44.76 -22.65
CA SER A 155 28.09 44.45 -23.76
C SER A 155 27.48 44.84 -25.10
N VAL A 156 28.22 45.65 -25.87
CA VAL A 156 27.93 46.18 -27.21
C VAL A 156 28.32 45.15 -28.29
N GLY A 157 27.50 45.01 -29.33
CA GLY A 157 27.72 44.06 -30.44
C GLY A 157 28.64 44.57 -31.56
N LYS A 158 29.26 43.64 -32.29
CA LYS A 158 29.93 43.86 -33.59
C LYS A 158 29.52 42.78 -34.61
N PRO A 159 29.50 43.10 -35.93
CA PRO A 159 28.79 42.35 -36.97
C PRO A 159 29.67 41.32 -37.68
N HIS A 160 29.06 40.30 -38.29
CA HIS A 160 29.74 39.32 -39.14
C HIS A 160 29.12 39.29 -40.56
N GLU A 161 29.96 39.44 -41.58
CA GLU A 161 29.63 39.35 -43.01
C GLU A 161 29.15 37.94 -43.42
N MET A 162 28.18 37.86 -44.34
CA MET A 162 27.71 36.61 -44.94
C MET A 162 27.87 36.65 -46.47
N SER A 163 28.46 35.57 -47.01
CA SER A 163 28.72 35.36 -48.44
C SER A 163 27.49 34.80 -49.16
N LEU A 164 27.23 35.33 -50.35
CA LEU A 164 26.09 35.08 -51.23
C LEU A 164 26.27 33.79 -52.04
N SER A 165 25.38 32.81 -51.88
CA SER A 165 25.01 31.86 -52.94
C SER A 165 23.87 30.94 -52.53
N LYS A 166 22.65 31.22 -53.04
CA LYS A 166 21.83 30.28 -53.83
C LYS A 166 20.47 30.89 -54.23
N PRO A 167 19.91 30.51 -55.38
CA PRO A 167 18.89 31.27 -56.11
C PRO A 167 17.46 31.02 -55.61
N GLY A 168 16.62 32.05 -55.75
CA GLY A 168 15.22 32.04 -55.35
C GLY A 168 14.28 31.31 -56.32
N ILE A 169 13.13 30.89 -55.78
CA ILE A 169 11.93 30.52 -56.53
C ILE A 169 10.76 31.26 -55.88
N MET A 170 10.19 32.21 -56.64
CA MET A 170 8.96 32.92 -56.30
C MET A 170 7.75 31.98 -56.36
N ARG A 171 6.77 32.19 -55.50
CA ARG A 171 5.39 31.77 -55.78
C ARG A 171 4.39 32.91 -55.56
N PRO A 172 3.32 32.93 -56.36
CA PRO A 172 2.51 34.11 -56.64
C PRO A 172 1.41 34.34 -55.61
N GLY A 173 0.95 35.58 -55.53
CA GLY A 173 0.06 36.10 -54.50
C GLY A 173 -1.40 35.63 -54.57
N GLY A 174 -2.06 35.83 -53.44
CA GLY A 174 -3.51 35.93 -53.30
C GLY A 174 -3.83 37.20 -52.52
N GLU A 175 -4.69 38.02 -53.11
CA GLU A 175 -5.03 39.41 -52.78
C GLU A 175 -5.64 39.63 -51.38
N GLY A 176 -5.48 40.85 -50.86
CA GLY A 176 -6.37 41.42 -49.85
C GLY A 176 -5.72 42.50 -48.97
N SER A 177 -6.06 43.75 -49.23
CA SER A 177 -5.62 44.93 -48.46
C SER A 177 -6.23 44.97 -47.06
N LYS A 178 -5.39 45.18 -46.01
CA LYS A 178 -5.86 45.65 -44.70
C LYS A 178 -4.95 46.75 -44.11
N PRO A 179 -5.55 47.75 -43.45
CA PRO A 179 -4.93 49.05 -43.17
C PRO A 179 -3.98 49.04 -41.97
N PHE A 180 -3.06 50.02 -41.96
CA PHE A 180 -2.12 50.29 -40.88
C PHE A 180 -2.84 50.74 -39.60
N GLY A 181 -2.57 50.04 -38.50
CA GLY A 181 -2.98 50.40 -37.14
C GLY A 181 -1.81 50.23 -36.18
N THR A 182 -1.46 51.31 -35.48
CA THR A 182 -0.38 51.42 -34.51
C THR A 182 -0.75 50.75 -33.18
N GLY A 183 0.16 49.89 -32.68
CA GLY A 183 0.29 49.57 -31.27
C GLY A 183 -0.44 48.31 -30.78
N HIS A 184 0.25 47.17 -30.78
CA HIS A 184 0.39 46.27 -29.61
C HIS A 184 1.36 45.13 -29.99
N VAL A 185 2.36 44.85 -29.15
CA VAL A 185 3.31 43.75 -29.38
C VAL A 185 2.65 42.44 -28.91
N GLY A 186 2.03 41.73 -29.84
CA GLY A 186 1.56 40.36 -29.64
C GLY A 186 2.72 39.36 -29.59
N ALA A 187 2.56 38.30 -28.78
CA ALA A 187 3.53 37.23 -28.58
C ALA A 187 3.89 36.48 -29.89
N PRO A 188 5.14 36.01 -30.06
CA PRO A 188 5.56 35.30 -31.25
C PRO A 188 4.94 33.88 -31.30
N GLN A 189 4.16 33.60 -32.35
CA GLN A 189 3.77 32.24 -32.73
C GLN A 189 4.91 31.58 -33.53
N TYR A 190 5.38 30.41 -33.07
CA TYR A 190 6.39 29.62 -33.77
C TYR A 190 5.72 28.63 -34.75
N THR A 191 6.04 28.76 -36.04
CA THR A 191 5.74 27.79 -37.09
C THR A 191 6.70 26.60 -37.00
N THR A 192 6.17 25.39 -36.95
CA THR A 192 6.90 24.11 -36.98
C THR A 192 7.27 23.74 -38.43
N LEU A 193 8.58 23.61 -38.72
CA LEU A 193 9.09 22.94 -39.92
C LEU A 193 9.86 21.70 -39.47
N GLY A 194 9.34 20.52 -39.80
CA GLY A 194 9.98 19.23 -39.58
C GLY A 194 11.06 18.96 -40.62
N GLY A 195 12.24 18.53 -40.14
CA GLY A 195 13.34 18.06 -40.95
C GLY A 195 14.10 16.97 -40.19
N GLN A 196 14.05 15.76 -40.73
CA GLN A 196 14.67 14.53 -40.23
C GLN A 196 16.20 14.58 -40.45
N ALA A 197 17.00 14.31 -39.41
CA ALA A 197 18.42 13.99 -39.57
C ALA A 197 18.90 13.03 -38.46
N ASN A 198 19.62 12.00 -38.90
CA ASN A 198 20.20 10.89 -38.14
C ASN A 198 20.99 11.31 -36.89
N VAL A 199 20.78 10.58 -35.78
CA VAL A 199 21.53 10.71 -34.53
C VAL A 199 22.49 9.54 -34.37
N GLY A 200 23.79 9.81 -34.53
CA GLY A 200 24.88 8.97 -34.04
C GLY A 200 25.80 9.84 -33.20
N HIS A 201 25.71 9.68 -31.87
CA HIS A 201 26.61 10.20 -30.84
C HIS A 201 26.75 11.74 -30.68
N ALA A 202 26.01 12.31 -29.72
CA ALA A 202 26.43 13.46 -28.90
C ALA A 202 25.59 13.53 -27.60
N PRO A 203 26.16 13.99 -26.47
CA PRO A 203 25.49 14.03 -25.16
C PRO A 203 24.43 15.14 -25.10
N PRO A 204 23.37 15.02 -24.27
CA PRO A 204 22.23 15.93 -24.37
C PRO A 204 22.57 17.28 -23.73
N SER A 205 22.73 18.30 -24.57
CA SER A 205 22.71 19.70 -24.16
C SER A 205 21.26 20.21 -24.12
N ILE A 206 20.84 20.50 -22.88
CA ILE A 206 19.80 21.42 -22.40
C ILE A 206 19.04 22.14 -23.53
N ARG A 207 17.84 21.65 -23.87
CA ARG A 207 16.81 22.40 -24.59
C ARG A 207 15.58 22.58 -23.70
N GLN A 208 15.30 23.85 -23.41
CA GLN A 208 14.01 24.45 -23.05
C GLN A 208 12.99 23.55 -22.35
N THR A 209 12.80 23.84 -21.07
CA THR A 209 11.70 23.39 -20.21
C THR A 209 10.34 23.67 -20.83
N LYS A 210 9.87 22.77 -21.69
CA LYS A 210 8.44 22.47 -21.81
C LYS A 210 8.09 21.86 -20.45
N VAL A 211 7.27 22.56 -19.67
CA VAL A 211 6.71 22.05 -18.41
C VAL A 211 5.79 20.89 -18.78
N THR A 212 6.40 19.73 -19.07
CA THR A 212 5.78 18.44 -18.84
C THR A 212 5.72 18.33 -17.32
N PRO A 213 4.57 18.01 -16.72
CA PRO A 213 4.55 17.72 -15.30
C PRO A 213 5.59 16.61 -15.11
N ILE A 214 6.62 16.88 -14.31
CA ILE A 214 7.65 15.88 -14.03
C ILE A 214 6.91 14.82 -13.20
N LEU A 215 6.34 13.82 -13.87
CA LEU A 215 5.72 12.68 -13.22
C LEU A 215 6.75 12.12 -12.25
N THR A 216 6.34 11.92 -11.00
CA THR A 216 7.22 11.34 -9.99
C THR A 216 7.66 9.94 -10.43
N GLU A 217 8.80 9.46 -9.93
CA GLU A 217 9.29 8.12 -10.27
C GLU A 217 8.25 7.02 -10.03
N PRO A 218 7.44 7.05 -8.94
CA PRO A 218 6.28 6.16 -8.76
C PRO A 218 5.19 6.32 -9.83
N GLN A 219 4.87 7.55 -10.27
CA GLN A 219 3.88 7.79 -11.32
C GLN A 219 4.35 7.27 -12.69
N LYS A 220 5.65 7.37 -12.99
CA LYS A 220 6.24 6.77 -14.20
C LYS A 220 6.20 5.25 -14.17
N GLY A 221 6.51 4.64 -13.02
CA GLY A 221 6.38 3.20 -12.83
C GLY A 221 4.93 2.71 -12.98
N LEU A 222 3.98 3.46 -12.42
CA LEU A 222 2.55 3.20 -12.58
C LEU A 222 2.12 3.26 -14.06
N LEU A 223 2.52 4.32 -14.78
CA LEU A 223 2.20 4.48 -16.20
C LEU A 223 2.77 3.32 -17.03
N SER A 224 4.03 2.95 -16.80
CA SER A 224 4.66 1.80 -17.47
C SER A 224 3.90 0.50 -17.21
N THR A 225 3.39 0.31 -15.99
CA THR A 225 2.61 -0.88 -15.61
C THR A 225 1.24 -0.88 -16.31
N ILE A 226 0.57 0.26 -16.34
CA ILE A 226 -0.73 0.44 -17.01
C ILE A 226 -0.60 0.14 -18.51
N THR A 227 0.39 0.74 -19.19
CA THR A 227 0.61 0.53 -20.62
C THR A 227 0.91 -0.94 -20.93
N ALA A 228 1.78 -1.59 -20.14
CA ALA A 228 2.09 -3.00 -20.33
C ALA A 228 0.87 -3.92 -20.15
N ILE A 229 -0.04 -3.60 -19.23
CA ILE A 229 -1.28 -4.37 -19.04
C ILE A 229 -2.28 -4.07 -20.17
N GLN A 230 -2.40 -2.82 -20.62
CA GLN A 230 -3.29 -2.44 -21.73
C GLN A 230 -2.90 -3.14 -23.05
N GLU A 231 -1.61 -3.22 -23.37
CA GLU A 231 -1.11 -3.98 -24.53
C GLU A 231 -1.49 -5.46 -24.44
N LYS A 232 -1.30 -6.07 -23.27
CA LYS A 232 -1.69 -7.48 -23.02
C LYS A 232 -3.21 -7.67 -23.09
N ILE A 233 -4.01 -6.72 -22.63
CA ILE A 233 -5.47 -6.77 -22.71
C ILE A 233 -5.94 -6.88 -24.16
N THR A 234 -5.36 -6.09 -25.08
CA THR A 234 -5.72 -6.18 -26.50
C THR A 234 -5.38 -7.55 -27.08
N GLN A 235 -4.26 -8.15 -26.66
CA GLN A 235 -3.90 -9.52 -27.04
C GLN A 235 -4.90 -10.54 -26.48
N TYR A 236 -5.28 -10.44 -25.20
CA TYR A 236 -6.24 -11.36 -24.56
C TYR A 236 -7.63 -11.31 -25.21
N GLN A 237 -8.06 -10.15 -25.73
CA GLN A 237 -9.30 -10.02 -26.47
C GLN A 237 -9.27 -10.81 -27.78
N GLN A 238 -8.15 -10.78 -28.50
CA GLN A 238 -7.95 -11.57 -29.71
C GLN A 238 -7.83 -13.07 -29.39
N ASP A 239 -7.16 -13.42 -28.28
CA ASP A 239 -7.02 -14.82 -27.85
C ASP A 239 -8.36 -15.45 -27.44
N LEU A 240 -9.32 -14.65 -26.97
CA LEU A 240 -10.70 -15.10 -26.68
C LEU A 240 -11.49 -15.48 -27.94
N ASP A 241 -11.13 -14.96 -29.12
CA ASP A 241 -11.72 -15.35 -30.41
C ASP A 241 -11.18 -16.70 -30.91
N ALA A 242 -9.98 -17.09 -30.48
CA ALA A 242 -9.37 -18.35 -30.88
C ALA A 242 -10.00 -19.52 -30.10
N LYS A 243 -10.73 -20.40 -30.78
CA LYS A 243 -11.30 -21.62 -30.18
C LYS A 243 -10.18 -22.51 -29.60
N GLU A 244 -10.30 -22.85 -28.32
CA GLU A 244 -9.38 -23.78 -27.66
C GLU A 244 -9.65 -25.22 -28.12
N MET A 245 -8.59 -25.94 -28.49
CA MET A 245 -8.71 -27.34 -28.92
C MET A 245 -8.73 -28.24 -27.69
N VAL A 246 -9.93 -28.56 -27.21
CA VAL A 246 -10.12 -29.54 -26.14
C VAL A 246 -9.77 -30.94 -26.66
N PRO A 247 -9.11 -31.80 -25.85
CA PRO A 247 -8.93 -33.21 -26.20
C PRO A 247 -10.27 -33.87 -26.54
N VAL A 248 -10.35 -34.66 -27.60
CA VAL A 248 -11.58 -35.39 -27.95
C VAL A 248 -11.94 -36.33 -26.81
N LEU A 249 -12.97 -35.96 -26.03
CA LEU A 249 -13.42 -36.75 -24.89
C LEU A 249 -14.18 -37.99 -25.39
N GLY A 250 -13.80 -39.16 -24.88
CA GLY A 250 -14.55 -40.39 -25.08
C GLY A 250 -15.89 -40.37 -24.32
N SER A 251 -16.78 -41.30 -24.65
CA SER A 251 -18.09 -41.46 -23.99
C SER A 251 -18.01 -42.21 -22.64
N ASP A 252 -16.80 -42.46 -22.13
CA ASP A 252 -16.56 -43.26 -20.94
C ASP A 252 -16.91 -42.52 -19.64
N MET A 253 -17.24 -43.29 -18.61
CA MET A 253 -17.57 -42.75 -17.28
C MET A 253 -16.39 -41.98 -16.66
N GLY A 254 -15.15 -42.26 -17.07
CA GLY A 254 -13.95 -41.53 -16.68
C GLY A 254 -13.90 -40.13 -17.30
N ALA A 255 -14.08 -40.03 -18.62
CA ALA A 255 -14.14 -38.76 -19.33
C ALA A 255 -15.29 -37.87 -18.86
N LYS A 256 -16.48 -38.42 -18.58
CA LYS A 256 -17.60 -37.64 -18.01
C LYS A 256 -17.27 -37.06 -16.63
N LYS A 257 -16.67 -37.87 -15.74
CA LYS A 257 -16.22 -37.39 -14.42
C LYS A 257 -15.10 -36.36 -14.55
N TRP A 258 -14.14 -36.58 -15.44
CA TRP A 258 -13.06 -35.64 -15.70
C TRP A 258 -13.60 -34.31 -16.23
N LYS A 259 -14.55 -34.36 -17.18
CA LYS A 259 -15.24 -33.18 -17.71
C LYS A 259 -15.90 -32.39 -16.59
N GLN A 260 -16.67 -33.05 -15.72
CA GLN A 260 -17.36 -32.42 -14.60
C GLN A 260 -16.38 -31.80 -13.60
N VAL A 261 -15.37 -32.58 -13.13
CA VAL A 261 -14.36 -32.10 -12.18
C VAL A 261 -13.55 -30.93 -12.75
N THR A 262 -13.17 -31.02 -14.03
CA THR A 262 -12.41 -29.95 -14.70
C THR A 262 -13.27 -28.70 -14.82
N LEU A 263 -14.53 -28.83 -15.25
CA LEU A 263 -15.47 -27.73 -15.35
C LEU A 263 -15.68 -27.08 -13.98
N ASP A 264 -15.99 -27.83 -12.94
CA ASP A 264 -16.18 -27.31 -11.57
C ASP A 264 -14.93 -26.60 -11.04
N THR A 265 -13.74 -27.16 -11.29
CA THR A 265 -12.46 -26.56 -10.89
C THR A 265 -12.23 -25.23 -11.60
N ARG A 266 -12.45 -25.18 -12.91
CA ARG A 266 -12.26 -23.96 -13.72
C ARG A 266 -13.29 -22.89 -13.35
N LYS A 267 -14.55 -23.26 -13.15
CA LYS A 267 -15.59 -22.35 -12.66
C LYS A 267 -15.20 -21.72 -11.31
N GLN A 268 -14.68 -22.52 -10.39
CA GLN A 268 -14.20 -22.05 -9.10
C GLN A 268 -12.98 -21.12 -9.22
N ASN A 269 -12.06 -21.41 -10.13
CA ASN A 269 -10.90 -20.56 -10.41
C ASN A 269 -11.32 -19.19 -10.94
N VAL A 270 -12.21 -19.15 -11.94
CA VAL A 270 -12.73 -17.89 -12.49
C VAL A 270 -13.42 -17.08 -11.40
N GLY A 271 -14.26 -17.71 -10.56
CA GLY A 271 -14.90 -17.04 -9.43
C GLY A 271 -13.90 -16.43 -8.44
N SER A 272 -12.80 -17.14 -8.17
CA SER A 272 -11.75 -16.67 -7.25
C SER A 272 -10.90 -15.55 -7.84
N GLN A 273 -10.57 -15.63 -9.12
CA GLN A 273 -9.83 -14.60 -9.86
C GLN A 273 -10.65 -13.32 -9.98
N ILE A 274 -11.93 -13.42 -10.36
CA ILE A 274 -12.85 -12.26 -10.40
C ILE A 274 -12.97 -11.61 -9.02
N ALA A 275 -13.06 -12.39 -7.93
CA ALA A 275 -13.08 -11.85 -6.58
C ALA A 275 -11.80 -11.08 -6.22
N ALA A 276 -10.62 -11.59 -6.61
CA ALA A 276 -9.36 -10.88 -6.40
C ALA A 276 -9.30 -9.58 -7.21
N MET A 277 -9.77 -9.59 -8.45
CA MET A 277 -9.79 -8.41 -9.33
C MET A 277 -10.82 -7.36 -8.90
N ASN A 278 -11.99 -7.78 -8.40
CA ASN A 278 -13.00 -6.89 -7.82
C ASN A 278 -12.47 -6.24 -6.53
N ALA A 279 -11.80 -7.00 -5.65
CA ALA A 279 -11.14 -6.45 -4.47
C ALA A 279 -10.05 -5.44 -4.86
N ALA A 280 -9.20 -5.76 -5.84
CA ALA A 280 -8.18 -4.85 -6.36
C ALA A 280 -8.79 -3.59 -6.99
N THR A 281 -9.90 -3.71 -7.73
CA THR A 281 -10.65 -2.57 -8.30
C THR A 281 -11.17 -1.65 -7.19
N ALA A 282 -11.81 -2.23 -6.16
CA ALA A 282 -12.29 -1.46 -5.01
C ALA A 282 -11.14 -0.81 -4.22
N GLN A 283 -9.98 -1.47 -4.15
CA GLN A 283 -8.76 -0.91 -3.55
C GLN A 283 -8.20 0.25 -4.37
N VAL A 284 -8.14 0.15 -5.70
CA VAL A 284 -7.74 1.27 -6.58
C VAL A 284 -8.65 2.47 -6.37
N VAL A 285 -9.96 2.24 -6.32
CA VAL A 285 -10.93 3.30 -6.00
C VAL A 285 -10.63 3.90 -4.62
N THR A 286 -10.30 3.09 -3.62
CA THR A 286 -10.03 3.59 -2.27
C THR A 286 -8.71 4.33 -2.13
N LEU A 287 -7.63 3.85 -2.74
CA LEU A 287 -6.32 4.49 -2.70
C LEU A 287 -6.28 5.82 -3.47
N THR A 288 -7.20 6.01 -4.43
CA THR A 288 -7.33 7.24 -5.22
C THR A 288 -8.37 8.21 -4.63
N SER A 289 -8.84 8.00 -3.39
CA SER A 289 -9.80 8.89 -2.73
C SER A 289 -9.15 10.15 -2.12
N GLY A 290 -7.84 10.13 -1.87
CA GLY A 290 -7.10 11.24 -1.27
C GLY A 290 -6.74 12.38 -2.26
N PRO A 291 -6.26 13.52 -1.76
CA PRO A 291 -5.71 14.60 -2.58
C PRO A 291 -4.58 14.09 -3.49
N ALA A 292 -4.43 14.66 -4.70
CA ALA A 292 -3.47 14.19 -5.70
C ALA A 292 -2.01 14.09 -5.22
N ASP A 293 -1.63 14.89 -4.22
CA ASP A 293 -0.28 14.90 -3.63
C ASP A 293 -0.06 13.80 -2.56
N GLU A 294 -1.14 13.19 -2.04
CA GLU A 294 -1.11 12.15 -1.00
C GLU A 294 -1.40 10.75 -1.54
N ILE A 295 -1.64 10.60 -2.84
CA ILE A 295 -1.93 9.30 -3.45
C ILE A 295 -0.66 8.45 -3.49
N ASP A 296 -0.71 7.28 -2.85
CA ASP A 296 0.32 6.26 -2.98
C ASP A 296 0.21 5.55 -4.33
N HIS A 297 0.87 6.10 -5.34
CA HIS A 297 0.93 5.53 -6.68
C HIS A 297 1.60 4.14 -6.73
N THR A 298 2.42 3.78 -5.74
CA THR A 298 3.02 2.44 -5.62
C THR A 298 1.97 1.42 -5.18
N ALA A 299 1.15 1.75 -4.17
CA ALA A 299 0.04 0.89 -3.74
C ALA A 299 -1.02 0.73 -4.84
N VAL A 300 -1.33 1.81 -5.58
CA VAL A 300 -2.22 1.74 -6.75
C VAL A 300 -1.63 0.81 -7.83
N GLY A 301 -0.32 0.91 -8.09
CA GLY A 301 0.38 0.03 -9.04
C GLY A 301 0.33 -1.45 -8.65
N ALA A 302 0.43 -1.77 -7.35
CA ALA A 302 0.30 -3.14 -6.85
C ALA A 302 -1.12 -3.72 -7.08
N ALA A 303 -2.15 -2.92 -6.84
CA ALA A 303 -3.54 -3.32 -7.10
C ALA A 303 -3.79 -3.52 -8.61
N ILE A 304 -3.26 -2.64 -9.46
CA ILE A 304 -3.32 -2.77 -10.92
C ILE A 304 -2.58 -4.02 -11.42
N THR A 305 -1.40 -4.31 -10.85
CA THR A 305 -0.65 -5.53 -11.17
C THR A 305 -1.45 -6.79 -10.83
N THR A 306 -2.17 -6.77 -9.70
CA THR A 306 -3.07 -7.86 -9.32
C THR A 306 -4.17 -8.07 -10.37
N ILE A 307 -4.75 -6.99 -10.92
CA ILE A 307 -5.70 -7.08 -12.04
C ILE A 307 -5.03 -7.69 -13.27
N GLY A 308 -3.87 -7.13 -13.69
CA GLY A 308 -3.13 -7.58 -14.88
C GLY A 308 -2.70 -9.04 -14.84
N SER A 309 -2.35 -9.54 -13.65
CA SER A 309 -1.88 -10.91 -13.42
C SER A 309 -2.99 -11.96 -13.50
N ASN A 310 -4.23 -11.62 -13.12
CA ASN A 310 -5.35 -12.56 -13.13
C ASN A 310 -6.08 -12.64 -14.49
N LEU A 311 -5.99 -11.60 -15.33
CA LEU A 311 -6.57 -11.58 -16.67
C LEU A 311 -6.22 -12.79 -17.57
N PRO A 312 -4.95 -13.22 -17.72
CA PRO A 312 -4.61 -14.36 -18.58
C PRO A 312 -5.18 -15.69 -18.09
N GLU A 313 -5.28 -15.88 -16.78
CA GLU A 313 -5.85 -17.10 -16.21
C GLU A 313 -7.37 -17.13 -16.42
N ILE A 314 -8.07 -15.99 -16.29
CA ILE A 314 -9.50 -15.91 -16.59
C ILE A 314 -9.78 -16.24 -18.05
N THR A 315 -9.04 -15.65 -18.99
CA THR A 315 -9.28 -15.90 -20.42
C THR A 315 -9.05 -17.36 -20.78
N LYS A 316 -8.01 -18.00 -20.23
CA LYS A 316 -7.77 -19.44 -20.40
C LYS A 316 -8.85 -20.30 -19.77
N ASP A 317 -9.20 -20.04 -18.51
CA ASP A 317 -10.20 -20.82 -17.79
C ASP A 317 -11.58 -20.70 -18.44
N VAL A 318 -11.97 -19.50 -18.88
CA VAL A 318 -13.21 -19.25 -19.62
C VAL A 318 -13.25 -20.01 -20.95
N LYS A 319 -12.15 -20.04 -21.71
CA LYS A 319 -12.09 -20.78 -22.97
C LYS A 319 -12.25 -22.28 -22.77
N VAL A 320 -11.62 -22.83 -21.73
CA VAL A 320 -11.79 -24.23 -21.34
C VAL A 320 -13.22 -24.51 -20.87
N ILE A 321 -13.85 -23.60 -20.11
CA ILE A 321 -15.25 -23.74 -19.71
C ILE A 321 -16.17 -23.72 -20.94
N ALA A 322 -16.06 -22.70 -21.78
CA ALA A 322 -16.92 -22.50 -22.95
C ALA A 322 -16.84 -23.68 -23.94
N SER A 323 -15.67 -24.31 -24.06
CA SER A 323 -15.48 -25.49 -24.92
C SER A 323 -15.93 -26.81 -24.27
N LEU A 324 -15.99 -26.87 -22.94
CA LEU A 324 -16.53 -28.01 -22.20
C LEU A 324 -18.05 -27.89 -21.93
N MET A 325 -18.66 -26.72 -22.10
CA MET A 325 -20.10 -26.55 -21.94
C MET A 325 -20.88 -27.34 -23.01
N ASP A 326 -21.97 -28.00 -22.60
CA ASP A 326 -22.82 -28.78 -23.53
C ASP A 326 -23.68 -27.87 -24.44
N ASP A 327 -23.96 -26.64 -24.00
CA ASP A 327 -24.70 -25.65 -24.77
C ASP A 327 -23.73 -24.61 -25.38
N THR A 328 -23.54 -24.71 -26.71
CA THR A 328 -22.68 -23.80 -27.48
C THR A 328 -23.10 -22.34 -27.33
N ASN A 329 -24.39 -22.05 -27.15
CA ASN A 329 -24.90 -20.69 -27.01
C ASN A 329 -24.52 -20.08 -25.65
N MET A 330 -24.54 -20.89 -24.59
CA MET A 330 -24.08 -20.44 -23.26
C MET A 330 -22.55 -20.28 -23.21
N GLY A 331 -21.80 -21.11 -23.94
CA GLY A 331 -20.36 -20.95 -24.13
C GLY A 331 -20.00 -19.65 -24.85
N GLU A 332 -20.71 -19.30 -25.91
CA GLU A 332 -20.51 -18.03 -26.64
C GLU A 332 -20.88 -16.82 -25.77
N LYS A 333 -22.01 -16.86 -25.06
CA LYS A 333 -22.39 -15.82 -24.10
C LYS A 333 -21.35 -15.59 -23.01
N LEU A 334 -20.72 -16.67 -22.52
CA LEU A 334 -19.67 -16.58 -21.52
C LEU A 334 -18.42 -15.88 -22.06
N ILE A 335 -18.01 -16.21 -23.29
CA ILE A 335 -16.88 -15.55 -23.97
C ILE A 335 -17.20 -14.07 -24.18
N ASP A 336 -18.40 -13.74 -24.65
CA ASP A 336 -18.82 -12.34 -24.86
C ASP A 336 -18.88 -11.54 -23.56
N ALA A 337 -19.44 -12.12 -22.48
CA ALA A 337 -19.41 -11.51 -21.15
C ALA A 337 -17.97 -11.27 -20.65
N THR A 338 -17.07 -12.21 -20.92
CA THR A 338 -15.65 -12.07 -20.55
C THR A 338 -14.95 -10.98 -21.37
N LYS A 339 -15.27 -10.82 -22.66
CA LYS A 339 -14.78 -9.69 -23.47
C LYS A 339 -15.27 -8.35 -22.93
N ILE A 340 -16.52 -8.27 -22.51
CA ILE A 340 -17.08 -7.06 -21.87
C ILE A 340 -16.32 -6.76 -20.57
N LEU A 341 -16.03 -7.78 -19.76
CA LEU A 341 -15.24 -7.64 -18.53
C LEU A 341 -13.81 -7.13 -18.80
N VAL A 342 -13.12 -7.72 -19.77
CA VAL A 342 -11.75 -7.31 -20.16
C VAL A 342 -11.74 -5.88 -20.70
N ASN A 343 -12.74 -5.49 -21.51
CA ASN A 343 -12.92 -4.10 -21.95
C ASN A 343 -13.16 -3.15 -20.77
N ALA A 344 -14.00 -3.53 -19.82
CA ALA A 344 -14.27 -2.71 -18.63
C ALA A 344 -13.01 -2.49 -17.78
N PHE A 345 -12.13 -3.50 -17.66
CA PHE A 345 -10.82 -3.32 -17.03
C PHE A 345 -9.90 -2.38 -17.82
N SER A 346 -9.92 -2.44 -19.15
CA SER A 346 -9.18 -1.48 -19.99
C SER A 346 -9.65 -0.05 -19.77
N ASP A 347 -10.97 0.18 -19.74
CA ASP A 347 -11.57 1.47 -19.45
C ASP A 347 -11.17 1.97 -18.06
N LEU A 348 -11.21 1.10 -17.05
CA LEU A 348 -10.77 1.44 -15.70
C LEU A 348 -9.30 1.86 -15.67
N LEU A 349 -8.40 1.10 -16.30
CA LEU A 349 -6.97 1.40 -16.32
C LEU A 349 -6.68 2.76 -16.97
N ARG A 350 -7.41 3.11 -18.03
CA ARG A 350 -7.29 4.42 -18.68
C ARG A 350 -7.71 5.58 -17.77
N THR A 351 -8.72 5.38 -16.92
CA THR A 351 -9.15 6.41 -15.95
C THR A 351 -8.20 6.60 -14.76
N VAL A 352 -7.27 5.67 -14.55
CA VAL A 352 -6.31 5.69 -13.43
C VAL A 352 -4.96 6.28 -13.86
N GLU A 353 -4.80 6.64 -15.15
CA GLU A 353 -3.60 7.27 -15.67
C GLU A 353 -3.33 8.62 -14.95
N PRO A 354 -2.12 8.86 -14.42
CA PRO A 354 -1.82 10.07 -13.64
C PRO A 354 -1.88 11.37 -14.48
N GLU A 355 -1.85 11.27 -15.82
CA GLU A 355 -2.03 12.41 -16.73
C GLU A 355 -3.51 12.64 -17.12
N ALA A 356 -4.43 11.74 -16.77
CA ALA A 356 -5.84 11.88 -17.09
C ALA A 356 -6.46 13.02 -16.28
N LYS A 357 -6.77 14.15 -16.93
CA LYS A 357 -7.54 15.26 -16.35
C LYS A 357 -9.04 14.93 -16.19
N GLU A 358 -9.37 13.66 -16.07
CA GLU A 358 -10.76 13.22 -16.03
C GLU A 358 -11.36 13.43 -14.64
N PRO A 359 -12.66 13.78 -14.55
CA PRO A 359 -13.33 13.89 -13.27
C PRO A 359 -13.34 12.52 -12.60
N ARG A 360 -13.13 12.51 -11.27
CA ARG A 360 -13.18 11.33 -10.40
C ARG A 360 -14.40 10.43 -10.65
N GLN A 361 -15.53 11.02 -11.04
CA GLN A 361 -16.77 10.32 -11.40
C GLN A 361 -16.58 9.30 -12.54
N ASN A 362 -15.70 9.58 -13.51
CA ASN A 362 -15.42 8.66 -14.62
C ASN A 362 -14.77 7.36 -14.13
N LEU A 363 -13.82 7.46 -13.20
CA LEU A 363 -13.20 6.30 -12.56
C LEU A 363 -14.25 5.48 -11.78
N LEU A 364 -15.13 6.14 -11.03
CA LEU A 364 -16.21 5.45 -10.29
C LEU A 364 -17.19 4.72 -11.23
N ASN A 365 -17.50 5.34 -12.38
CA ASN A 365 -18.34 4.73 -13.41
C ASN A 365 -17.65 3.55 -14.09
N ALA A 366 -16.35 3.66 -14.39
CA ALA A 366 -15.55 2.57 -14.96
C ALA A 366 -15.45 1.39 -13.99
N ALA A 367 -15.19 1.65 -12.70
CA ALA A 367 -15.23 0.61 -11.66
C ALA A 367 -16.61 -0.05 -11.57
N SER A 368 -17.70 0.73 -11.61
CA SER A 368 -19.06 0.17 -11.60
C SER A 368 -19.33 -0.75 -12.79
N LYS A 369 -18.87 -0.39 -13.99
CA LYS A 369 -18.97 -1.26 -15.19
C LYS A 369 -18.20 -2.57 -15.01
N VAL A 370 -17.04 -2.55 -14.37
CA VAL A 370 -16.28 -3.77 -14.03
C VAL A 370 -17.13 -4.68 -13.14
N GLY A 371 -17.79 -4.13 -12.11
CA GLY A 371 -18.69 -4.90 -11.24
C GLY A 371 -19.85 -5.56 -11.99
N GLU A 372 -20.50 -4.82 -12.89
CA GLU A 372 -21.63 -5.30 -13.71
C GLU A 372 -21.18 -6.41 -14.68
N ALA A 373 -20.03 -6.23 -15.36
CA ALA A 373 -19.47 -7.24 -16.24
C ALA A 373 -19.00 -8.49 -15.48
N SER A 374 -18.40 -8.32 -14.30
CA SER A 374 -18.02 -9.42 -13.39
C SER A 374 -19.26 -10.22 -12.97
N SER A 375 -20.36 -9.54 -12.66
CA SER A 375 -21.63 -10.17 -12.33
C SER A 375 -22.19 -10.99 -13.51
N GLN A 376 -22.09 -10.48 -14.73
CA GLN A 376 -22.57 -11.18 -15.93
C GLN A 376 -21.77 -12.47 -16.21
N VAL A 377 -20.45 -12.44 -16.02
CA VAL A 377 -19.59 -13.63 -16.13
C VAL A 377 -19.92 -14.63 -15.00
N LEU A 378 -20.11 -14.15 -13.77
CA LEU A 378 -20.43 -15.04 -12.65
C LEU A 378 -21.83 -15.64 -12.77
N ALA A 379 -22.80 -14.93 -13.31
CA ALA A 379 -24.17 -15.41 -13.56
C ALA A 379 -24.22 -16.50 -14.66
N THR A 380 -23.29 -16.49 -15.61
CA THR A 380 -23.19 -17.50 -16.67
C THR A 380 -22.41 -18.75 -16.23
N ILE A 381 -21.46 -18.57 -15.30
CA ILE A 381 -20.60 -19.65 -14.78
C ILE A 381 -21.28 -20.38 -13.61
N THR A 382 -21.85 -19.63 -12.70
CA THR A 382 -22.41 -20.12 -11.44
C THR A 382 -23.90 -20.32 -11.63
N GLU A 383 -24.43 -21.51 -11.33
CA GLU A 383 -25.86 -21.64 -11.10
C GLU A 383 -26.18 -20.76 -9.88
N GLU A 384 -26.76 -19.59 -10.11
CA GLU A 384 -27.08 -18.66 -9.04
C GLU A 384 -28.07 -19.32 -8.08
N ASN A 385 -27.64 -19.60 -6.85
CA ASN A 385 -28.58 -19.85 -5.77
C ASN A 385 -29.40 -18.56 -5.57
N GLU A 386 -30.73 -18.65 -5.63
CA GLU A 386 -31.66 -17.52 -5.39
C GLU A 386 -31.29 -16.71 -4.14
N GLU A 387 -30.85 -17.38 -3.07
CA GLU A 387 -30.38 -16.76 -1.82
C GLU A 387 -29.21 -15.78 -2.01
N ASN A 388 -28.27 -16.06 -2.92
CA ASN A 388 -27.12 -15.18 -3.19
C ASN A 388 -27.54 -13.93 -3.96
N LYS A 389 -28.58 -14.02 -4.78
CA LYS A 389 -29.10 -12.91 -5.57
C LYS A 389 -29.89 -11.94 -4.69
N GLU A 390 -30.73 -12.47 -3.81
CA GLU A 390 -31.44 -11.67 -2.79
C GLU A 390 -30.47 -10.91 -1.88
N LEU A 391 -29.37 -11.55 -1.44
CA LEU A 391 -28.33 -10.90 -0.65
C LEU A 391 -27.60 -9.79 -1.42
N GLN A 392 -27.32 -9.99 -2.71
CA GLN A 392 -26.72 -8.97 -3.58
C GLN A 392 -27.65 -7.78 -3.77
N ASP A 393 -28.93 -8.03 -4.04
CA ASP A 393 -29.94 -6.99 -4.22
C ASP A 393 -30.18 -6.20 -2.93
N MET A 394 -30.20 -6.87 -1.78
CA MET A 394 -30.29 -6.23 -0.47
C MET A 394 -29.08 -5.33 -0.20
N LEU A 395 -27.86 -5.79 -0.50
CA LEU A 395 -26.64 -4.98 -0.37
C LEU A 395 -26.70 -3.71 -1.23
N LEU A 396 -27.10 -3.85 -2.50
CA LEU A 396 -27.21 -2.73 -3.43
C LEU A 396 -28.32 -1.76 -3.03
N SER A 397 -29.42 -2.27 -2.48
CA SER A 397 -30.51 -1.46 -1.93
C SER A 397 -30.03 -0.62 -0.73
N LEU A 398 -29.31 -1.24 0.20
CA LEU A 398 -28.71 -0.54 1.36
C LEU A 398 -27.68 0.51 0.92
N ALA A 399 -26.81 0.20 -0.04
CA ALA A 399 -25.85 1.18 -0.58
C ALA A 399 -26.56 2.39 -1.24
N LYS A 400 -27.65 2.15 -1.98
CA LYS A 400 -28.50 3.22 -2.54
C LYS A 400 -29.18 4.04 -1.44
N LEU A 401 -29.64 3.40 -0.37
CA LEU A 401 -30.25 4.09 0.77
C LEU A 401 -29.24 5.01 1.48
N VAL A 402 -27.99 4.56 1.67
CA VAL A 402 -26.90 5.39 2.18
C VAL A 402 -26.64 6.58 1.25
N ALA A 403 -26.67 6.38 -0.07
CA ALA A 403 -26.53 7.47 -1.04
C ALA A 403 -27.65 8.52 -0.92
N ASN A 404 -28.90 8.08 -0.80
CA ASN A 404 -30.05 8.97 -0.68
C ASN A 404 -30.04 9.77 0.63
N THR A 405 -29.77 9.10 1.76
CA THR A 405 -29.69 9.75 3.07
C THR A 405 -28.51 10.72 3.15
N THR A 406 -27.37 10.37 2.55
CA THR A 406 -26.21 11.27 2.49
C THR A 406 -26.44 12.46 1.56
N ALA A 407 -27.14 12.27 0.44
CA ALA A 407 -27.54 13.38 -0.42
C ALA A 407 -28.45 14.37 0.32
N ALA A 408 -29.38 13.89 1.14
CA ALA A 408 -30.21 14.74 2.00
C ALA A 408 -29.36 15.51 3.02
N LEU A 409 -28.38 14.86 3.65
CA LEU A 409 -27.42 15.50 4.56
C LEU A 409 -26.60 16.61 3.86
N VAL A 410 -26.08 16.34 2.66
CA VAL A 410 -25.31 17.29 1.86
C VAL A 410 -26.16 18.52 1.49
N LEU A 411 -27.43 18.32 1.16
CA LEU A 411 -28.37 19.42 0.91
C LEU A 411 -28.58 20.28 2.17
N LYS A 412 -28.73 19.67 3.35
CA LYS A 412 -28.84 20.41 4.63
C LYS A 412 -27.56 21.18 4.95
N ALA A 413 -26.39 20.59 4.73
CA ALA A 413 -25.11 21.28 4.88
C ALA A 413 -24.95 22.46 3.91
N LYS A 414 -25.44 22.33 2.67
CA LYS A 414 -25.45 23.43 1.69
C LYS A 414 -26.38 24.57 2.11
N ASN A 415 -27.51 24.28 2.73
CA ASN A 415 -28.38 25.31 3.30
C ASN A 415 -27.68 26.07 4.43
N ILE A 416 -26.95 25.38 5.31
CA ILE A 416 -26.11 26.01 6.34
C ILE A 416 -25.04 26.90 5.69
N ALA A 417 -24.35 26.40 4.67
CA ALA A 417 -23.35 27.17 3.93
C ALA A 417 -23.93 28.45 3.28
N SER A 418 -25.22 28.44 2.88
CA SER A 418 -25.89 29.63 2.33
C SER A 418 -26.21 30.70 3.37
N THR A 419 -26.22 30.34 4.64
CA THR A 419 -26.43 31.27 5.77
C THR A 419 -25.13 31.82 6.35
N CYS A 420 -23.97 31.30 5.92
CA CYS A 420 -22.67 31.80 6.34
C CYS A 420 -22.36 33.15 5.69
N GLU A 421 -21.96 34.14 6.48
CA GLU A 421 -21.60 35.49 6.00
C GLU A 421 -20.19 35.53 5.38
N ASP A 422 -19.30 34.63 5.82
CA ASP A 422 -17.91 34.56 5.37
C ASP A 422 -17.70 33.53 4.24
N GLN A 423 -17.03 33.97 3.16
CA GLN A 423 -16.76 33.14 1.99
C GLN A 423 -15.81 31.98 2.30
N GLN A 424 -14.88 32.12 3.25
CA GLN A 424 -13.95 31.06 3.61
C GLN A 424 -14.65 29.91 4.34
N THR A 425 -15.48 30.23 5.35
CA THR A 425 -16.31 29.24 6.07
C THR A 425 -17.34 28.59 5.15
N GLN A 426 -17.99 29.34 4.27
CA GLN A 426 -18.87 28.78 3.24
C GLN A 426 -18.15 27.76 2.35
N ASN A 427 -16.95 28.10 1.85
CA ASN A 427 -16.16 27.20 1.02
C ASN A 427 -15.70 25.95 1.79
N ARG A 428 -15.41 26.06 3.09
CA ARG A 428 -15.04 24.94 3.96
C ARG A 428 -16.21 23.96 4.14
N VAL A 429 -17.43 24.46 4.37
CA VAL A 429 -18.64 23.61 4.46
C VAL A 429 -18.93 22.94 3.12
N ILE A 430 -18.87 23.68 2.01
CA ILE A 430 -19.11 23.13 0.67
C ILE A 430 -18.05 22.07 0.31
N GLY A 431 -16.79 22.29 0.68
CA GLY A 431 -15.71 21.32 0.51
C GLY A 431 -15.97 20.02 1.27
N ALA A 432 -16.31 20.11 2.56
CA ALA A 432 -16.66 18.95 3.37
C ALA A 432 -17.91 18.21 2.83
N ALA A 433 -18.93 18.95 2.38
CA ALA A 433 -20.14 18.37 1.81
C ALA A 433 -19.87 17.65 0.48
N THR A 434 -18.99 18.22 -0.36
CA THR A 434 -18.55 17.61 -1.62
C THR A 434 -17.73 16.35 -1.38
N GLN A 435 -16.83 16.36 -0.39
CA GLN A 435 -16.07 15.18 0.03
C GLN A 435 -16.99 14.07 0.52
N CYS A 436 -18.02 14.40 1.32
CA CYS A 436 -19.02 13.46 1.79
C CYS A 436 -19.83 12.83 0.64
N ALA A 437 -20.26 13.64 -0.35
CA ALA A 437 -20.92 13.16 -1.56
C ALA A 437 -20.02 12.23 -2.39
N LEU A 438 -18.72 12.57 -2.48
CA LEU A 438 -17.74 11.78 -3.23
C LEU A 438 -17.46 10.43 -2.56
N ALA A 439 -17.21 10.43 -1.24
CA ALA A 439 -17.00 9.21 -0.46
C ALA A 439 -18.21 8.26 -0.58
N THR A 440 -19.42 8.82 -0.60
CA THR A 440 -20.65 8.05 -0.77
C THR A 440 -20.79 7.47 -2.18
N SER A 441 -20.45 8.24 -3.22
CA SER A 441 -20.42 7.74 -4.60
C SER A 441 -19.39 6.62 -4.76
N GLN A 442 -18.25 6.73 -4.08
CA GLN A 442 -17.25 5.68 -3.99
C GLN A 442 -17.78 4.43 -3.29
N LEU A 443 -18.50 4.56 -2.18
CA LEU A 443 -19.13 3.43 -1.50
C LEU A 443 -20.10 2.70 -2.43
N VAL A 444 -20.93 3.41 -3.18
CA VAL A 444 -21.86 2.80 -4.14
C VAL A 444 -21.11 2.06 -5.24
N ALA A 445 -20.07 2.67 -5.81
CA ALA A 445 -19.23 2.01 -6.81
C ALA A 445 -18.54 0.76 -6.25
N CYS A 446 -17.99 0.84 -5.03
CA CYS A 446 -17.38 -0.31 -4.36
C CYS A 446 -18.41 -1.41 -4.08
N ALA A 447 -19.62 -1.06 -3.61
CA ALA A 447 -20.71 -2.00 -3.36
C ALA A 447 -21.11 -2.74 -4.65
N LYS A 448 -21.20 -2.04 -5.79
CA LYS A 448 -21.45 -2.66 -7.10
C LYS A 448 -20.34 -3.64 -7.53
N VAL A 449 -19.09 -3.25 -7.33
CA VAL A 449 -17.92 -4.09 -7.69
C VAL A 449 -17.86 -5.36 -6.84
N VAL A 450 -18.12 -5.23 -5.53
CA VAL A 450 -17.94 -6.33 -4.58
C VAL A 450 -19.18 -7.20 -4.41
N ALA A 451 -20.39 -6.72 -4.74
CA ALA A 451 -21.64 -7.45 -4.61
C ALA A 451 -21.57 -8.91 -5.12
N PRO A 452 -21.14 -9.19 -6.37
CA PRO A 452 -21.14 -10.56 -6.89
C PRO A 452 -20.07 -11.46 -6.23
N THR A 453 -19.18 -10.89 -5.42
CA THR A 453 -18.05 -11.59 -4.78
C THR A 453 -17.99 -11.35 -3.27
N LEU A 454 -19.12 -11.00 -2.65
CA LEU A 454 -19.19 -10.60 -1.24
C LEU A 454 -18.81 -11.74 -0.27
N HIS A 455 -18.83 -13.00 -0.73
CA HIS A 455 -18.32 -14.15 0.02
C HIS A 455 -16.79 -14.08 0.24
N SER A 456 -16.07 -13.26 -0.53
CA SER A 456 -14.62 -13.10 -0.42
C SER A 456 -14.28 -12.13 0.71
N PRO A 457 -13.40 -12.52 1.65
CA PRO A 457 -13.04 -11.66 2.78
C PRO A 457 -12.32 -10.38 2.33
N ALA A 458 -11.55 -10.43 1.24
CA ALA A 458 -10.88 -9.25 0.69
C ALA A 458 -11.91 -8.20 0.23
N CYS A 459 -12.97 -8.63 -0.43
CA CYS A 459 -14.08 -7.76 -0.85
C CYS A 459 -14.82 -7.16 0.34
N GLN A 460 -15.05 -7.95 1.40
CA GLN A 460 -15.68 -7.48 2.65
C GLN A 460 -14.84 -6.40 3.34
N GLU A 461 -13.53 -6.57 3.37
CA GLU A 461 -12.60 -5.60 3.97
C GLU A 461 -12.60 -4.27 3.20
N GLN A 462 -12.57 -4.31 1.87
CA GLN A 462 -12.65 -3.11 1.03
C GLN A 462 -13.98 -2.38 1.23
N LEU A 463 -15.09 -3.11 1.25
CA LEU A 463 -16.41 -2.50 1.49
C LEU A 463 -16.53 -1.90 2.90
N THR A 464 -16.00 -2.58 3.91
CA THR A 464 -15.96 -2.05 5.29
C THR A 464 -15.13 -0.77 5.37
N THR A 465 -14.02 -0.72 4.63
CA THR A 465 -13.15 0.47 4.56
C THR A 465 -13.89 1.63 3.90
N ALA A 466 -14.59 1.40 2.79
CA ALA A 466 -15.42 2.42 2.14
C ALA A 466 -16.53 2.94 3.07
N VAL A 467 -17.18 2.07 3.85
CA VAL A 467 -18.19 2.48 4.84
C VAL A 467 -17.59 3.36 5.94
N ARG A 468 -16.41 3.02 6.46
CA ARG A 468 -15.70 3.85 7.46
C ARG A 468 -15.32 5.22 6.91
N GLU A 469 -14.92 5.28 5.65
CA GLU A 469 -14.57 6.54 4.99
C GLU A 469 -15.78 7.47 4.87
N VAL A 470 -16.96 6.93 4.54
CA VAL A 470 -18.22 7.71 4.55
C VAL A 470 -18.56 8.18 5.97
N ALA A 471 -18.46 7.31 6.98
CA ALA A 471 -18.72 7.70 8.37
C ALA A 471 -17.80 8.85 8.82
N LYS A 472 -16.51 8.77 8.52
CA LYS A 472 -15.53 9.82 8.81
C LYS A 472 -15.86 11.13 8.07
N ALA A 473 -16.29 11.05 6.81
CA ALA A 473 -16.68 12.22 6.03
C ALA A 473 -17.95 12.91 6.60
N VAL A 474 -18.91 12.12 7.09
CA VAL A 474 -20.11 12.61 7.78
C VAL A 474 -19.75 13.29 9.11
N GLU A 475 -18.89 12.68 9.92
CA GLU A 475 -18.40 13.27 11.18
C GLU A 475 -17.68 14.59 10.93
N ASN A 476 -16.79 14.64 9.93
CA ASN A 476 -16.09 15.86 9.53
C ASN A 476 -17.07 16.95 9.07
N LEU A 477 -18.08 16.60 8.28
CA LEU A 477 -19.11 17.53 7.83
C LEU A 477 -19.88 18.14 9.01
N VAL A 478 -20.31 17.31 9.96
CA VAL A 478 -21.01 17.77 11.17
C VAL A 478 -20.10 18.67 12.02
N ALA A 479 -18.82 18.31 12.19
CA ALA A 479 -17.86 19.11 12.94
C ALA A 479 -17.66 20.50 12.30
N VAL A 480 -17.44 20.57 10.99
CA VAL A 480 -17.28 21.82 10.25
C VAL A 480 -18.55 22.67 10.32
N CYS A 481 -19.73 22.08 10.18
CA CYS A 481 -21.00 22.80 10.33
C CYS A 481 -21.22 23.30 11.77
N ASN A 482 -20.79 22.55 12.79
CA ASN A 482 -20.94 22.93 14.19
C ASN A 482 -20.03 24.10 14.59
N GLU A 483 -18.85 24.22 13.97
CA GLU A 483 -17.95 25.37 14.17
C GLU A 483 -18.44 26.66 13.48
N THR A 484 -19.23 26.52 12.40
CA THR A 484 -19.59 27.62 11.51
C THR A 484 -21.02 28.11 11.66
N CYS A 485 -21.94 27.27 12.13
CA CYS A 485 -23.36 27.59 12.19
C CYS A 485 -23.77 28.14 13.55
N THR A 486 -24.42 29.30 13.55
CA THR A 486 -25.01 29.95 14.73
C THR A 486 -26.49 29.59 14.94
N ASN A 487 -27.14 28.97 13.94
CA ASN A 487 -28.56 28.64 13.96
C ASN A 487 -28.79 27.21 14.48
N GLU A 488 -29.31 27.09 15.70
CA GLU A 488 -29.58 25.79 16.34
C GLU A 488 -30.57 24.92 15.57
N ASP A 489 -31.57 25.49 14.88
CA ASP A 489 -32.59 24.71 14.16
C ASP A 489 -31.99 23.98 12.95
N LEU A 490 -31.19 24.70 12.14
CA LEU A 490 -30.49 24.11 11.00
C LEU A 490 -29.45 23.07 11.45
N MET A 491 -28.78 23.31 12.58
CA MET A 491 -27.85 22.36 13.18
C MET A 491 -28.54 21.10 13.69
N ASN A 492 -29.73 21.21 14.29
CA ASN A 492 -30.51 20.05 14.73
C ASN A 492 -30.99 19.22 13.54
N GLN A 493 -31.46 19.85 12.46
CA GLN A 493 -31.82 19.15 11.22
C GLN A 493 -30.62 18.45 10.56
N LEU A 494 -29.42 19.04 10.62
CA LEU A 494 -28.20 18.42 10.11
C LEU A 494 -27.81 17.20 10.97
N LYS A 495 -27.88 17.31 12.29
CA LYS A 495 -27.58 16.21 13.23
C LYS A 495 -28.55 15.04 13.03
N GLU A 496 -29.84 15.30 12.90
CA GLU A 496 -30.84 14.27 12.59
C GLU A 496 -30.54 13.57 11.25
N ALA A 497 -30.18 14.33 10.22
CA ALA A 497 -29.77 13.76 8.94
C ALA A 497 -28.49 12.90 9.07
N ALA A 498 -27.51 13.32 9.87
CA ALA A 498 -26.28 12.59 10.11
C ALA A 498 -26.51 11.30 10.92
N GLU A 499 -27.43 11.32 11.89
CA GLU A 499 -27.86 10.13 12.63
C GLU A 499 -28.53 9.11 11.70
N ASN A 500 -29.38 9.56 10.78
CA ASN A 500 -30.00 8.70 9.76
C ASN A 500 -28.97 8.06 8.83
N VAL A 501 -27.94 8.81 8.40
CA VAL A 501 -26.83 8.24 7.62
C VAL A 501 -26.06 7.22 8.46
N THR A 502 -25.76 7.51 9.72
CA THR A 502 -25.05 6.60 10.63
C THR A 502 -25.84 5.30 10.86
N LYS A 503 -27.17 5.39 11.00
CA LYS A 503 -28.05 4.23 11.14
C LYS A 503 -28.00 3.34 9.89
N THR A 504 -28.15 3.93 8.70
CA THR A 504 -28.11 3.18 7.44
C THR A 504 -26.73 2.57 7.15
N LEU A 505 -25.63 3.25 7.51
CA LEU A 505 -24.28 2.69 7.45
C LEU A 505 -24.12 1.49 8.40
N ASN A 506 -24.71 1.54 9.60
CA ASN A 506 -24.70 0.41 10.54
C ASN A 506 -25.52 -0.77 10.02
N ASP A 507 -26.68 -0.53 9.40
CA ASP A 507 -27.48 -1.58 8.76
C ASP A 507 -26.70 -2.27 7.63
N LEU A 508 -25.96 -1.50 6.82
CA LEU A 508 -25.06 -2.02 5.80
C LEU A 508 -23.90 -2.85 6.40
N LEU A 509 -23.27 -2.37 7.49
CA LEU A 509 -22.21 -3.12 8.18
C LEU A 509 -22.72 -4.42 8.79
N ASN A 510 -23.94 -4.42 9.34
CA ASN A 510 -24.57 -5.61 9.88
C ASN A 510 -24.86 -6.61 8.76
N HIS A 511 -25.33 -6.15 7.59
CA HIS A 511 -25.47 -7.00 6.42
C HIS A 511 -24.14 -7.62 5.98
N ILE A 512 -23.05 -6.84 5.92
CA ILE A 512 -21.70 -7.35 5.60
C ILE A 512 -21.25 -8.41 6.61
N LYS A 513 -21.55 -8.21 7.91
CA LYS A 513 -21.22 -9.17 8.98
C LYS A 513 -22.08 -10.43 8.96
N LEU A 514 -23.32 -10.35 8.49
CA LEU A 514 -24.20 -11.50 8.29
C LEU A 514 -23.73 -12.36 7.10
N VAL A 515 -23.17 -11.72 6.07
CA VAL A 515 -22.53 -12.39 4.93
C VAL A 515 -21.11 -12.88 5.27
N ALA A 516 -20.43 -12.26 6.24
CA ALA A 516 -19.22 -12.82 6.83
C ALA A 516 -19.57 -14.17 7.50
N PRO A 517 -18.85 -15.26 7.19
CA PRO A 517 -19.19 -16.57 7.73
C PRO A 517 -19.20 -16.48 9.26
N LYS A 518 -20.22 -17.08 9.88
CA LYS A 518 -20.48 -17.19 11.34
C LYS A 518 -19.25 -17.73 12.11
N LYS A 519 -18.18 -16.96 12.20
CA LYS A 519 -16.83 -17.39 12.65
C LYS A 519 -16.74 -17.65 14.15
N ALA A 520 -17.62 -17.05 14.95
CA ALA A 520 -17.46 -17.04 16.41
C ALA A 520 -18.09 -18.27 17.09
N THR A 521 -19.17 -18.84 16.55
CA THR A 521 -19.83 -20.02 17.12
C THR A 521 -19.27 -21.33 16.57
N ASP A 522 -18.78 -21.32 15.33
CA ASP A 522 -18.37 -22.52 14.59
C ASP A 522 -16.91 -22.95 14.88
N SER A 523 -16.08 -22.06 15.44
CA SER A 523 -14.68 -22.37 15.83
C SER A 523 -14.58 -23.11 17.17
N VAL A 524 -15.50 -22.85 18.11
CA VAL A 524 -15.52 -23.51 19.44
C VAL A 524 -15.94 -24.97 19.33
N GLN A 525 -16.89 -25.28 18.44
CA GLN A 525 -17.34 -26.66 18.18
C GLN A 525 -16.27 -27.51 17.50
N GLU A 526 -15.59 -26.96 16.49
CA GLU A 526 -14.55 -27.70 15.75
C GLU A 526 -13.27 -27.88 16.57
N HIS A 527 -12.85 -26.87 17.33
CA HIS A 527 -11.73 -26.99 18.27
C HIS A 527 -12.00 -28.07 19.33
N SER A 528 -13.25 -28.17 19.81
CA SER A 528 -13.66 -29.23 20.74
C SER A 528 -13.53 -30.62 20.10
N VAL A 529 -13.91 -30.78 18.82
CA VAL A 529 -13.76 -32.05 18.08
C VAL A 529 -12.28 -32.39 17.85
N GLU A 530 -11.46 -31.44 17.41
CA GLU A 530 -10.02 -31.65 17.18
C GLU A 530 -9.27 -32.00 18.48
N MET A 531 -9.63 -31.36 19.58
CA MET A 531 -9.11 -31.68 20.91
C MET A 531 -9.53 -33.07 21.37
N ILE A 532 -10.77 -33.52 21.10
CA ILE A 532 -11.21 -34.90 21.36
C ILE A 532 -10.37 -35.90 20.57
N TYR A 533 -10.12 -35.65 19.28
CA TYR A 533 -9.27 -36.53 18.46
C TYR A 533 -7.85 -36.62 19.00
N THR A 534 -7.22 -35.47 19.23
CA THR A 534 -5.82 -35.39 19.68
C THR A 534 -5.64 -36.00 21.07
N ALA A 535 -6.57 -35.75 22.00
CA ALA A 535 -6.52 -36.31 23.35
C ALA A 535 -6.80 -37.82 23.35
N THR A 536 -7.64 -38.34 22.43
CA THR A 536 -7.87 -39.79 22.27
C THR A 536 -6.61 -40.49 21.76
N GLU A 537 -5.93 -39.91 20.77
CA GLU A 537 -4.66 -40.46 20.27
C GLU A 537 -3.57 -40.45 21.33
N LYS A 538 -3.44 -39.36 22.09
CA LYS A 538 -2.50 -39.27 23.22
C LYS A 538 -2.84 -40.26 24.33
N LEU A 539 -4.13 -40.46 24.63
CA LEU A 539 -4.59 -41.47 25.60
C LEU A 539 -4.25 -42.89 25.14
N SER A 540 -4.41 -43.19 23.84
CA SER A 540 -4.07 -44.49 23.26
C SER A 540 -2.56 -44.73 23.19
N ALA A 541 -1.78 -43.67 22.93
CA ALA A 541 -0.32 -43.71 22.91
C ALA A 541 0.32 -43.79 24.30
N ALA A 542 -0.36 -43.34 25.36
CA ALA A 542 0.09 -43.40 26.76
C ALA A 542 0.03 -44.81 27.38
N ALA A 543 0.19 -45.87 26.57
CA ALA A 543 0.12 -47.24 27.02
C ALA A 543 1.19 -47.54 28.08
N GLY A 544 0.75 -47.80 29.31
CA GLY A 544 1.61 -48.07 30.46
C GLY A 544 1.83 -46.89 31.41
N ASP A 545 1.38 -45.68 31.07
CA ASP A 545 1.39 -44.50 31.95
C ASP A 545 -0.04 -44.11 32.33
N THR A 546 -0.51 -44.63 33.47
CA THR A 546 -1.85 -44.33 33.97
C THR A 546 -2.05 -42.87 34.36
N GLY A 547 -0.99 -42.18 34.78
CA GLY A 547 -1.06 -40.76 35.12
C GLY A 547 -1.38 -39.90 33.90
N GLU A 548 -0.71 -40.17 32.79
CA GLU A 548 -0.97 -39.46 31.53
C GLU A 548 -2.29 -39.88 30.90
N MET A 549 -2.69 -41.17 30.97
CA MET A 549 -4.01 -41.63 30.49
C MET A 549 -5.18 -40.91 31.20
N ILE A 550 -5.11 -40.76 32.52
CA ILE A 550 -6.17 -40.09 33.31
C ILE A 550 -6.21 -38.58 32.98
N LYS A 551 -5.04 -37.96 32.81
CA LYS A 551 -4.94 -36.55 32.42
C LYS A 551 -5.57 -36.33 31.04
N GLN A 552 -5.29 -37.19 30.06
CA GLN A 552 -5.91 -37.11 28.74
C GLN A 552 -7.41 -37.41 28.78
N ALA A 553 -7.87 -38.34 29.62
CA ALA A 553 -9.31 -38.59 29.83
C ALA A 553 -10.04 -37.37 30.42
N ARG A 554 -9.37 -36.57 31.26
CA ARG A 554 -9.91 -35.31 31.80
C ARG A 554 -10.03 -34.23 30.72
N VAL A 555 -9.02 -34.11 29.85
CA VAL A 555 -9.04 -33.19 28.70
C VAL A 555 -10.16 -33.58 27.73
N LEU A 556 -10.31 -34.88 27.44
CA LEU A 556 -11.42 -35.44 26.67
C LEU A 556 -12.77 -35.07 27.26
N GLY A 557 -12.98 -35.29 28.56
CA GLY A 557 -14.25 -34.97 29.21
C GLY A 557 -14.60 -33.48 29.16
N GLN A 558 -13.61 -32.58 29.29
CA GLN A 558 -13.82 -31.15 29.16
C GLN A 558 -14.19 -30.74 27.73
N ALA A 559 -13.46 -31.25 26.73
CA ALA A 559 -13.73 -30.97 25.33
C ALA A 559 -15.10 -31.50 24.90
N THR A 560 -15.51 -32.69 25.36
CA THR A 560 -16.84 -33.23 25.07
C THR A 560 -17.96 -32.45 25.76
N ALA A 561 -17.75 -31.96 26.99
CA ALA A 561 -18.73 -31.11 27.67
C ALA A 561 -18.99 -29.79 26.93
N GLN A 562 -17.92 -29.16 26.41
CA GLN A 562 -18.02 -27.95 25.58
C GLN A 562 -18.77 -28.23 24.26
N LEU A 563 -18.50 -29.39 23.63
CA LEU A 563 -19.21 -29.82 22.43
C LEU A 563 -20.71 -30.06 22.69
N ILE A 564 -21.07 -30.73 23.79
CA ILE A 564 -22.46 -30.97 24.19
C ILE A 564 -23.21 -29.66 24.41
N GLN A 565 -22.61 -28.71 25.12
CA GLN A 565 -23.20 -27.38 25.35
C GLN A 565 -23.44 -26.65 24.02
N SER A 566 -22.50 -26.77 23.09
CA SER A 566 -22.62 -26.14 21.78
C SER A 566 -23.69 -26.81 20.91
N ILE A 567 -23.81 -28.15 20.93
CA ILE A 567 -24.87 -28.89 20.21
C ILE A 567 -26.24 -28.53 20.78
N LYS A 568 -26.36 -28.43 22.11
CA LYS A 568 -27.61 -28.03 22.78
C LYS A 568 -28.01 -26.59 22.41
N GLY A 569 -27.06 -25.66 22.41
CA GLY A 569 -27.31 -24.28 21.97
C GLY A 569 -27.66 -24.15 20.49
N GLU A 570 -27.20 -25.07 19.63
CA GLU A 570 -27.64 -25.13 18.23
C GLU A 570 -29.04 -25.73 18.10
N ALA A 571 -29.36 -26.76 18.89
CA ALA A 571 -30.70 -27.36 18.91
C ALA A 571 -31.78 -26.37 19.37
N GLU A 572 -31.45 -25.43 20.26
CA GLU A 572 -32.36 -24.34 20.69
C GLU A 572 -32.61 -23.29 19.60
N LYS A 573 -31.73 -23.20 18.59
CA LYS A 573 -31.84 -22.25 17.47
C LYS A 573 -32.50 -22.85 16.22
N GLN A 574 -32.74 -24.16 16.20
CA GLN A 574 -33.36 -24.84 15.06
C GLN A 574 -34.89 -24.72 15.14
N GLU A 575 -35.50 -24.27 14.04
CA GLU A 575 -36.97 -24.16 13.91
C GLU A 575 -37.60 -25.53 13.58
N ASP A 576 -36.84 -26.44 12.97
CA ASP A 576 -37.28 -27.79 12.64
C ASP A 576 -37.20 -28.73 13.86
N SER A 577 -38.36 -29.21 14.29
CA SER A 577 -38.55 -30.13 15.43
C SER A 577 -37.82 -31.46 15.25
N ASP A 578 -37.67 -31.96 14.02
CA ASP A 578 -37.00 -33.24 13.74
C ASP A 578 -35.48 -33.10 13.82
N ILE A 579 -34.93 -31.98 13.32
CA ILE A 579 -33.50 -31.67 13.42
C ILE A 579 -33.13 -31.37 14.88
N GLN A 580 -33.97 -30.61 15.59
CA GLN A 580 -33.80 -30.33 17.03
C GLN A 580 -33.77 -31.63 17.86
N ARG A 581 -34.71 -32.56 17.63
CA ARG A 581 -34.74 -33.86 18.32
C ARG A 581 -33.50 -34.70 18.03
N ARG A 582 -33.03 -34.71 16.78
CA ARG A 582 -31.80 -35.44 16.39
C ARG A 582 -30.55 -34.85 17.04
N LEU A 583 -30.41 -33.53 17.11
CA LEU A 583 -29.28 -32.86 17.77
C LEU A 583 -29.27 -33.13 19.28
N LEU A 584 -30.44 -33.08 19.93
CA LEU A 584 -30.56 -33.42 21.36
C LEU A 584 -30.27 -34.90 21.63
N ALA A 585 -30.67 -35.80 20.73
CA ALA A 585 -30.31 -37.21 20.82
C ALA A 585 -28.80 -37.43 20.70
N ALA A 586 -28.12 -36.73 19.78
CA ALA A 586 -26.67 -36.77 19.63
C ALA A 586 -25.92 -36.19 20.85
N ALA A 587 -26.43 -35.11 21.45
CA ALA A 587 -25.90 -34.55 22.69
C ALA A 587 -26.03 -35.54 23.86
N LYS A 588 -27.15 -36.28 23.93
CA LYS A 588 -27.38 -37.30 24.95
C LYS A 588 -26.44 -38.49 24.80
N THR A 589 -26.26 -39.00 23.58
CA THR A 589 -25.33 -40.12 23.33
C THR A 589 -23.88 -39.73 23.64
N LEU A 590 -23.48 -38.49 23.34
CA LEU A 590 -22.18 -37.94 23.74
C LEU A 590 -22.03 -37.88 25.26
N ALA A 591 -23.05 -37.41 25.98
CA ALA A 591 -23.04 -37.35 27.44
C ALA A 591 -22.92 -38.75 28.07
N ASP A 592 -23.67 -39.72 27.56
CA ASP A 592 -23.65 -41.10 28.06
C ASP A 592 -22.31 -41.80 27.79
N ALA A 593 -21.69 -41.56 26.63
CA ALA A 593 -20.34 -42.05 26.33
C ALA A 593 -19.26 -41.37 27.20
N THR A 594 -19.39 -40.07 27.45
CA THR A 594 -18.47 -39.31 28.32
C THR A 594 -18.53 -39.84 29.75
N ALA A 595 -19.73 -40.10 30.28
CA ALA A 595 -19.91 -40.64 31.62
C ALA A 595 -19.26 -42.02 31.79
N ARG A 596 -19.42 -42.91 30.81
CA ARG A 596 -18.78 -44.25 30.80
C ARG A 596 -17.25 -44.15 30.74
N MET A 597 -16.71 -43.23 29.94
CA MET A 597 -15.27 -42.98 29.89
C MET A 597 -14.72 -42.45 31.21
N VAL A 598 -15.40 -41.49 31.84
CA VAL A 598 -14.98 -40.91 33.14
C VAL A 598 -15.01 -41.95 34.26
N GLU A 599 -16.00 -42.84 34.26
CA GLU A 599 -16.07 -43.94 35.22
C GLU A 599 -14.92 -44.94 35.01
N ALA A 600 -14.62 -45.30 33.76
CA ALA A 600 -13.44 -46.12 33.43
C ALA A 600 -12.12 -45.43 33.83
N ALA A 601 -12.03 -44.10 33.70
CA ALA A 601 -10.87 -43.32 34.13
C ALA A 601 -10.70 -43.35 35.66
N ARG A 602 -11.82 -43.30 36.41
CA ARG A 602 -11.81 -43.42 37.87
C ARG A 602 -11.39 -44.81 38.33
N GLN A 603 -11.84 -45.86 37.65
CA GLN A 603 -11.44 -47.24 37.96
C GLN A 603 -9.94 -47.48 37.64
N CYS A 604 -9.45 -46.90 36.55
CA CYS A 604 -8.02 -46.89 36.20
C CYS A 604 -7.18 -46.11 37.23
N ALA A 605 -7.70 -45.01 37.79
CA ALA A 605 -7.04 -44.24 38.84
C ALA A 605 -6.92 -45.00 40.17
N ASN A 606 -7.95 -45.79 40.52
CA ASN A 606 -7.94 -46.58 41.74
C ASN A 606 -7.07 -47.84 41.63
N ASN A 607 -6.87 -48.37 40.42
CA ASN A 607 -6.07 -49.59 40.17
C ASN A 607 -5.05 -49.35 39.02
N PRO A 608 -3.93 -48.64 39.29
CA PRO A 608 -3.01 -48.19 38.25
C PRO A 608 -2.22 -49.30 37.53
N HIS A 609 -2.08 -50.48 38.14
CA HIS A 609 -1.27 -51.58 37.60
C HIS A 609 -2.09 -52.66 36.87
N ASP A 610 -3.42 -52.50 36.78
CA ASP A 610 -4.29 -53.48 36.15
C ASP A 610 -4.52 -53.13 34.67
N VAL A 611 -4.02 -54.01 33.80
CA VAL A 611 -4.09 -53.91 32.34
C VAL A 611 -5.54 -53.93 31.85
N ASN A 612 -6.48 -54.54 32.58
CA ASN A 612 -7.89 -54.58 32.19
C ASN A 612 -8.57 -53.22 32.29
N TYR A 613 -8.32 -52.47 33.38
CA TYR A 613 -8.88 -51.13 33.56
C TYR A 613 -8.24 -50.11 32.61
N GLN A 614 -6.94 -50.24 32.31
CA GLN A 614 -6.27 -49.44 31.29
C GLN A 614 -6.86 -49.68 29.88
N ASN A 615 -7.09 -50.95 29.52
CA ASN A 615 -7.72 -51.30 28.25
C ASN A 615 -9.19 -50.86 28.17
N SER A 616 -9.93 -50.92 29.27
CA SER A 616 -11.32 -50.44 29.36
C SER A 616 -11.40 -48.93 29.15
N LEU A 617 -10.50 -48.14 29.77
CA LEU A 617 -10.42 -46.70 29.55
C LEU A 617 -10.13 -46.36 28.08
N ARG A 618 -9.16 -47.05 27.46
CA ARG A 618 -8.84 -46.85 26.04
C ARG A 618 -10.03 -47.14 25.14
N ARG A 619 -10.71 -48.27 25.37
CA ARG A 619 -11.90 -48.65 24.61
C ARG A 619 -13.03 -47.63 24.71
N HIS A 620 -13.29 -47.09 25.90
CA HIS A 620 -14.32 -46.08 26.08
C HIS A 620 -13.94 -44.70 25.53
N ALA A 621 -12.65 -44.36 25.48
CA ALA A 621 -12.17 -43.16 24.78
C ALA A 621 -12.31 -43.30 23.24
N GLU A 622 -12.04 -44.49 22.68
CA GLU A 622 -12.28 -44.79 21.26
C GLU A 622 -13.78 -44.77 20.91
N GLU A 623 -14.63 -45.37 21.76
CA GLU A 623 -16.09 -45.29 21.61
C GLU A 623 -16.59 -43.84 21.67
N LEU A 624 -16.04 -43.01 22.54
CA LEU A 624 -16.37 -41.58 22.63
C LEU A 624 -15.98 -40.83 21.35
N ARG A 625 -14.83 -41.15 20.75
CA ARG A 625 -14.41 -40.59 19.46
C ARG A 625 -15.38 -40.97 18.35
N ASP A 626 -15.79 -42.24 18.26
CA ASP A 626 -16.74 -42.70 17.25
C ASP A 626 -18.11 -42.04 17.39
N VAL A 627 -18.61 -41.90 18.62
CA VAL A 627 -19.85 -41.16 18.91
C VAL A 627 -19.70 -39.68 18.56
N THR A 628 -18.53 -39.09 18.80
CA THR A 628 -18.20 -37.71 18.39
C THR A 628 -18.21 -37.56 16.87
N ILE A 629 -17.73 -38.55 16.12
CA ILE A 629 -17.79 -38.55 14.65
C ILE A 629 -19.23 -38.57 14.18
N ILE A 630 -20.06 -39.44 14.75
CA ILE A 630 -21.47 -39.56 14.36
C ILE A 630 -22.23 -38.28 14.71
N ALA A 631 -22.00 -37.72 15.89
CA ALA A 631 -22.58 -36.44 16.32
C ALA A 631 -22.10 -35.26 15.46
N ALA A 632 -20.84 -35.25 15.03
CA ALA A 632 -20.28 -34.26 14.12
C ALA A 632 -20.77 -34.43 12.66
N ARG A 633 -21.29 -35.61 12.29
CA ARG A 633 -21.79 -35.92 10.94
C ARG A 633 -23.26 -35.57 10.72
N THR A 634 -23.94 -35.04 11.74
CA THR A 634 -25.32 -34.55 11.62
C THR A 634 -25.38 -33.54 10.45
N PRO A 635 -26.41 -33.58 9.56
CA PRO A 635 -26.43 -32.81 8.30
C PRO A 635 -26.12 -31.31 8.47
N ALA A 636 -26.58 -30.70 9.56
CA ALA A 636 -26.30 -29.30 9.90
C ALA A 636 -24.79 -29.02 10.16
N LEU A 637 -24.05 -29.97 10.72
CA LEU A 637 -22.61 -29.85 11.00
C LEU A 637 -21.77 -30.26 9.78
N ARG A 638 -22.22 -31.27 9.02
CA ARG A 638 -21.57 -31.68 7.78
C ARG A 638 -21.63 -30.58 6.71
N SER A 639 -22.77 -29.89 6.56
CA SER A 639 -22.87 -28.74 5.65
C SER A 639 -21.87 -27.65 6.03
N LYS A 640 -21.84 -27.24 7.31
CA LYS A 640 -20.91 -26.20 7.79
C LYS A 640 -19.43 -26.59 7.67
N LEU A 641 -19.07 -27.85 7.91
CA LEU A 641 -17.69 -28.34 7.73
C LEU A 641 -17.30 -28.39 6.25
N VAL A 642 -18.21 -28.83 5.37
CA VAL A 642 -18.01 -28.81 3.92
C VAL A 642 -17.88 -27.38 3.41
N ASP A 643 -18.72 -26.45 3.88
CA ASP A 643 -18.65 -25.03 3.54
C ASP A 643 -17.30 -24.44 3.98
N ARG A 644 -16.82 -24.78 5.17
CA ARG A 644 -15.50 -24.32 5.65
C ARG A 644 -14.33 -24.92 4.88
N VAL A 645 -14.34 -26.23 4.63
CA VAL A 645 -13.31 -26.87 3.80
C VAL A 645 -13.33 -26.27 2.40
N GLN A 646 -14.50 -26.00 1.84
CA GLN A 646 -14.65 -25.34 0.55
C GLN A 646 -14.11 -23.91 0.58
N ILE A 647 -14.37 -23.11 1.62
CA ILE A 647 -13.84 -21.75 1.77
C ILE A 647 -12.32 -21.77 1.96
N CYS A 648 -11.80 -22.66 2.82
CA CYS A 648 -10.37 -22.81 3.06
C CYS A 648 -9.63 -23.28 1.81
N ALA A 649 -10.19 -24.25 1.08
CA ALA A 649 -9.66 -24.71 -0.20
C ALA A 649 -9.72 -23.61 -1.26
N ARG A 650 -10.84 -22.89 -1.40
CA ARG A 650 -10.95 -21.71 -2.29
C ARG A 650 -9.88 -20.67 -1.97
N ARG A 651 -9.69 -20.37 -0.69
CA ARG A 651 -8.67 -19.40 -0.25
C ARG A 651 -7.26 -19.89 -0.55
N ALA A 652 -6.95 -21.14 -0.21
CA ALA A 652 -5.64 -21.73 -0.47
C ALA A 652 -5.33 -21.77 -1.96
N VAL A 653 -6.31 -22.15 -2.80
CA VAL A 653 -6.18 -22.11 -4.27
C VAL A 653 -5.95 -20.68 -4.75
N ALA A 654 -6.76 -19.71 -4.32
CA ALA A 654 -6.60 -18.31 -4.73
C ALA A 654 -5.21 -17.76 -4.35
N THR A 655 -4.74 -18.03 -3.13
CA THR A 655 -3.42 -17.58 -2.67
C THR A 655 -2.29 -18.31 -3.40
N ALA A 656 -2.41 -19.63 -3.62
CA ALA A 656 -1.43 -20.41 -4.36
C ALA A 656 -1.34 -19.95 -5.82
N THR A 657 -2.47 -19.75 -6.49
CA THR A 657 -2.52 -19.22 -7.87
C THR A 657 -1.88 -17.84 -7.92
N GLN A 658 -2.21 -16.92 -7.00
CA GLN A 658 -1.56 -15.61 -6.94
C GLN A 658 -0.04 -15.71 -6.75
N CYS A 659 0.44 -16.61 -5.88
CA CYS A 659 1.87 -16.85 -5.71
C CYS A 659 2.53 -17.43 -6.97
N ILE A 660 1.86 -18.34 -7.67
CA ILE A 660 2.34 -18.91 -8.93
C ILE A 660 2.43 -17.82 -9.99
N THR A 661 1.38 -17.01 -10.15
CA THR A 661 1.36 -15.92 -11.14
C THR A 661 2.40 -14.84 -10.80
N ALA A 662 2.57 -14.49 -9.53
CA ALA A 662 3.61 -13.57 -9.09
C ALA A 662 5.02 -14.14 -9.37
N ALA A 663 5.25 -15.43 -9.11
CA ALA A 663 6.53 -16.09 -9.41
C ALA A 663 6.80 -16.16 -10.93
N GLN A 664 5.77 -16.42 -11.74
CA GLN A 664 5.87 -16.39 -13.20
C GLN A 664 6.19 -14.99 -13.73
N ALA A 665 5.62 -13.94 -13.12
CA ALA A 665 5.92 -12.55 -13.47
C ALA A 665 7.34 -12.12 -13.09
N THR A 666 8.00 -12.78 -12.13
CA THR A 666 9.42 -12.52 -11.79
C THR A 666 10.42 -13.30 -12.65
N HIS A 667 9.97 -14.31 -13.40
CA HIS A 667 10.82 -15.18 -14.22
C HIS A 667 10.70 -14.96 -15.73
N GLY A 668 9.78 -14.09 -16.18
CA GLY A 668 9.68 -13.60 -17.56
C GLY A 668 10.05 -12.13 -17.63
#